data_AF-A0A067SD67-F1
#
_entry.id   AF-A0A067SD67-F1
#
_cell.length_a   1.000
_cell.length_b   1.000
_cell.length_c   1.000
_cell.angle_alpha   90.00
_cell.angle_beta   90.00
_cell.angle_gamma   90.00
#
_symmetry.space_group_name_H-M   'P 1'
#
loop_
_entity.id
_entity.type
_entity.pdbx_description
1 polymer ?
#
loop_
_entity_poly.entity_id
_entity_poly.type
_entity_poly.pdbx_seq_one_letter_code
_entity_poly.pdbx_strand_id
1 'polypeptide(L)'
;MQAGKQVLLLLPEPIVKKNPKKNPKRNTQSKGKGKANPKLLTYSPLPLFNLEEDQKMYVPQDEIEMSFPDAKLDVVTNPPERVKMYDEEKAADVNDAVLYDAFGRPTIVHPTFHKKSDAQNFYGLLKAVESCYVNGKPRHAQKGVYSNFLIMDEKEYKELEPEAVQDLVRYRQLVLTDCEMSSIEFTPRSLSNICSLTSALCIHDHSVVSKNPNDCHHTGNLQQILDCIDQGDKGKILNVLDIPNSTCPLPTTGYSSELIAWNATGADLFCHRQTEHYPYSDMSWYLIGLSGALHLGHIDSDGQGTVIEVRNREGAKFWMKATRKELLKKNDDPEVDRAAALLELANINMFLQFSLEVPNLDHWILEGILLTHKTRLVMGPDCPHWVYTPFHTICSGGHYIASSTIQDTMIGLIHAFMLDNFVSNTNHTPTRILLCRLASLYYEGFVKQRYSKHEIAHAHLFDFENFCSVVDLMSFCNLIIFINVLDFKTYMYNTYITVNNVKELSEERLAAIEAFDFNAVHPKDRLWYQHARGQAYALIDWLFKSVDIIDKKTNRTVKDPHTSLWVPYIAQQASALLLYRKKADKAKFKGAPGSTAATLNRQILLCFEGIFLEDPVNAAIESEHEVFTFLEPLRYDVTRLTGLKAPLLGREPFDWGETAADKKFHSGNIKGWALSSEDIEEAYLTARDMEPEEEEPVKAVVQEEEEEEEEPEVAVRPSKHRRTKVIPSPPASPSVSSEV
;
A
#
# COMPACT_ATOMS: atom_id res chain seq x y z
N MET A 1 -14.36 -13.62 -58.74
CA MET A 1 -13.09 -13.83 -58.02
C MET A 1 -13.22 -13.16 -56.65
N GLN A 2 -12.67 -13.84 -55.65
CA GLN A 2 -13.04 -13.91 -54.23
C GLN A 2 -13.53 -12.63 -53.52
N ALA A 3 -14.73 -12.79 -52.94
CA ALA A 3 -15.33 -11.96 -51.91
C ALA A 3 -14.91 -12.42 -50.51
N GLY A 4 -14.88 -11.47 -49.58
CA GLY A 4 -14.49 -11.65 -48.19
C GLY A 4 -15.41 -12.56 -47.39
N LYS A 5 -14.81 -13.23 -46.40
CA LYS A 5 -15.51 -13.96 -45.34
C LYS A 5 -15.30 -13.24 -44.01
N GLN A 6 -16.35 -12.60 -43.54
CA GLN A 6 -16.62 -12.34 -42.13
C GLN A 6 -16.69 -13.69 -41.40
N VAL A 7 -15.89 -13.86 -40.35
CA VAL A 7 -16.00 -15.00 -39.42
C VAL A 7 -16.78 -14.50 -38.22
N LEU A 8 -18.01 -15.01 -38.08
CA LEU A 8 -18.83 -14.84 -36.88
C LEU A 8 -18.15 -15.51 -35.68
N LEU A 9 -18.03 -14.78 -34.58
CA LEU A 9 -17.77 -15.33 -33.25
C LEU A 9 -19.00 -16.12 -32.79
N LEU A 10 -18.85 -17.44 -32.66
CA LEU A 10 -19.85 -18.33 -32.06
C LEU A 10 -19.71 -18.26 -30.53
N LEU A 11 -20.76 -17.78 -29.86
CA LEU A 11 -20.96 -17.92 -28.42
C LEU A 11 -21.18 -19.42 -28.08
N PRO A 12 -20.56 -19.97 -27.03
CA PRO A 12 -20.84 -21.33 -26.61
C PRO A 12 -22.19 -21.43 -25.88
N GLU A 13 -23.06 -22.31 -26.37
CA GLU A 13 -24.33 -22.69 -25.73
C GLU A 13 -24.10 -23.46 -24.40
N PRO A 14 -25.06 -23.36 -23.45
CA PRO A 14 -24.91 -23.88 -22.10
C PRO A 14 -24.98 -25.41 -22.02
N ILE A 15 -24.06 -26.01 -21.26
CA ILE A 15 -23.99 -27.45 -20.99
C ILE A 15 -25.11 -27.86 -20.03
N VAL A 16 -26.08 -28.62 -20.57
CA VAL A 16 -27.16 -29.31 -19.82
C VAL A 16 -26.57 -30.46 -18.99
N LYS A 17 -26.59 -30.34 -17.66
CA LYS A 17 -26.20 -31.43 -16.74
C LYS A 17 -27.32 -32.49 -16.63
N LYS A 18 -27.00 -33.75 -16.97
CA LYS A 18 -27.83 -34.93 -16.71
C LYS A 18 -27.52 -35.52 -15.33
N ASN A 19 -28.57 -35.76 -14.53
CA ASN A 19 -28.54 -36.57 -13.30
C ASN A 19 -28.18 -38.04 -13.58
N PRO A 20 -27.63 -38.76 -12.59
CA PRO A 20 -28.41 -39.87 -12.05
C PRO A 20 -28.34 -40.07 -10.53
N LYS A 21 -29.47 -40.53 -9.98
CA LYS A 21 -29.71 -41.03 -8.62
C LYS A 21 -29.01 -42.38 -8.37
N LYS A 22 -28.55 -42.64 -7.13
CA LYS A 22 -28.97 -43.79 -6.28
C LYS A 22 -28.28 -43.81 -4.90
N ASN A 23 -29.10 -43.95 -3.84
CA ASN A 23 -28.74 -44.24 -2.45
C ASN A 23 -28.18 -45.66 -2.27
N PRO A 24 -27.53 -45.95 -1.11
CA PRO A 24 -28.25 -46.78 -0.13
C PRO A 24 -28.06 -46.44 1.37
N LYS A 25 -29.20 -46.54 2.08
CA LYS A 25 -29.46 -47.09 3.44
C LYS A 25 -28.48 -46.87 4.61
N ARG A 26 -28.89 -45.96 5.49
CA ARG A 26 -29.29 -46.12 6.93
C ARG A 26 -28.61 -47.23 7.78
N ASN A 27 -27.98 -46.82 8.89
CA ASN A 27 -28.12 -47.53 10.17
C ASN A 27 -28.05 -46.57 11.39
N THR A 28 -28.98 -46.78 12.31
CA THR A 28 -29.17 -46.24 13.68
C THR A 28 -27.97 -46.57 14.59
N GLN A 29 -27.61 -45.93 15.71
CA GLN A 29 -28.28 -45.31 16.88
C GLN A 29 -27.13 -44.65 17.70
N SER A 30 -27.27 -43.52 18.39
CA SER A 30 -27.60 -43.48 19.83
C SER A 30 -27.44 -42.06 20.40
N LYS A 31 -28.13 -41.82 21.51
CA LYS A 31 -28.35 -40.54 22.19
C LYS A 31 -27.14 -40.10 23.04
N GLY A 32 -26.87 -38.81 23.09
CA GLY A 32 -26.07 -38.17 24.13
C GLY A 32 -26.30 -36.65 24.14
N LYS A 33 -27.00 -36.14 25.16
CA LYS A 33 -27.18 -34.71 25.42
C LYS A 33 -25.82 -34.11 25.82
N GLY A 34 -25.36 -33.11 25.09
CA GLY A 34 -24.19 -32.30 25.45
C GLY A 34 -24.42 -30.85 24.98
N LYS A 35 -24.27 -29.90 25.90
CA LYS A 35 -24.39 -28.45 25.67
C LYS A 35 -23.44 -28.04 24.54
N ALA A 36 -23.96 -27.32 23.56
CA ALA A 36 -23.19 -26.81 22.43
C ALA A 36 -22.37 -25.60 22.87
N ASN A 37 -21.07 -25.79 23.07
CA ASN A 37 -20.09 -24.73 22.85
C ASN A 37 -19.88 -24.59 21.34
N PRO A 38 -19.79 -23.37 20.78
CA PRO A 38 -19.44 -23.20 19.38
C PRO A 38 -18.04 -23.80 19.16
N LYS A 39 -17.96 -24.77 18.26
CA LYS A 39 -16.66 -25.30 17.80
C LYS A 39 -15.99 -24.19 17.00
N LEU A 40 -14.93 -23.61 17.56
CA LEU A 40 -13.92 -22.91 16.76
C LEU A 40 -13.46 -23.86 15.65
N LEU A 41 -13.45 -23.37 14.41
CA LEU A 41 -12.72 -23.98 13.32
C LEU A 41 -11.22 -23.86 13.67
N THR A 42 -10.66 -24.92 14.24
CA THR A 42 -9.21 -25.07 14.32
C THR A 42 -8.71 -25.27 12.89
N TYR A 43 -8.12 -24.23 12.31
CA TYR A 43 -7.27 -24.36 11.13
C TYR A 43 -6.16 -25.37 11.46
N SER A 44 -5.98 -26.38 10.62
CA SER A 44 -4.83 -27.28 10.74
C SER A 44 -3.57 -26.47 10.46
N PRO A 45 -2.61 -26.34 11.40
CA PRO A 45 -1.37 -25.65 11.12
C PRO A 45 -0.65 -26.36 9.98
N LEU A 46 -0.20 -25.60 8.98
CA LEU A 46 0.69 -26.08 7.94
C LEU A 46 1.95 -26.67 8.58
N PRO A 47 2.53 -27.76 8.05
CA PRO A 47 3.71 -28.38 8.63
C PRO A 47 4.87 -27.39 8.63
N LEU A 48 5.36 -27.07 9.83
CA LEU A 48 6.47 -26.15 10.09
C LEU A 48 7.77 -26.71 9.49
N PHE A 49 8.47 -25.89 8.72
CA PHE A 49 9.84 -26.17 8.26
C PHE A 49 10.85 -26.13 9.42
N ASN A 50 12.03 -26.69 9.18
CA ASN A 50 13.11 -26.73 10.15
C ASN A 50 13.79 -25.35 10.28
N LEU A 51 13.28 -24.52 11.20
CA LEU A 51 13.74 -23.15 11.49
C LEU A 51 15.26 -23.01 11.75
N GLU A 52 15.96 -24.09 12.10
CA GLU A 52 17.38 -24.05 12.49
C GLU A 52 18.36 -23.93 11.32
N GLU A 53 17.97 -24.22 10.07
CA GLU A 53 18.86 -24.08 8.92
C GLU A 53 18.80 -22.68 8.27
N ASP A 54 17.63 -22.05 8.23
CA ASP A 54 17.45 -20.72 7.61
C ASP A 54 17.84 -19.55 8.53
N GLN A 55 17.94 -19.77 9.85
CA GLN A 55 18.39 -18.74 10.81
C GLN A 55 19.92 -18.57 10.90
N LYS A 56 20.70 -19.41 10.20
CA LYS A 56 22.18 -19.42 10.31
C LYS A 56 22.89 -18.27 9.57
N MET A 57 22.17 -17.46 8.80
CA MET A 57 22.72 -16.29 8.08
C MET A 57 22.29 -14.94 8.68
N TYR A 58 21.99 -14.90 9.98
CA TYR A 58 21.58 -13.67 10.66
C TYR A 58 22.79 -12.79 11.04
N VAL A 59 22.77 -11.54 10.59
CA VAL A 59 23.66 -10.47 11.07
C VAL A 59 23.06 -9.86 12.34
N PRO A 60 23.80 -9.82 13.48
CA PRO A 60 23.34 -9.14 14.69
C PRO A 60 23.07 -7.66 14.44
N GLN A 61 21.88 -7.21 14.81
CA GLN A 61 21.29 -5.94 14.39
C GLN A 61 21.62 -4.75 15.31
N ASP A 62 22.53 -4.93 16.26
CA ASP A 62 22.93 -3.96 17.28
C ASP A 62 23.52 -2.66 16.69
N GLU A 63 23.70 -2.61 15.37
CA GLU A 63 24.38 -1.55 14.61
C GLU A 63 23.49 -0.90 13.52
N ILE A 64 22.17 -1.14 13.53
CA ILE A 64 21.23 -0.51 12.58
C ILE A 64 20.53 0.70 13.19
N GLU A 65 21.19 1.85 13.11
CA GLU A 65 20.55 3.17 13.13
C GLU A 65 20.64 3.77 11.72
N MET A 66 19.50 4.12 11.12
CA MET A 66 19.47 4.96 9.92
C MET A 66 19.69 6.43 10.30
N SER A 67 20.79 6.73 10.97
CA SER A 67 21.30 8.09 11.05
C SER A 67 21.93 8.45 9.70
N PHE A 68 21.93 9.73 9.35
CA PHE A 68 22.70 10.20 8.20
C PHE A 68 24.15 9.73 8.37
N PRO A 69 24.71 8.96 7.42
CA PRO A 69 25.95 8.22 7.67
C PRO A 69 27.14 9.16 7.88
N ASP A 70 27.84 9.05 9.01
CA ASP A 70 29.03 9.86 9.29
C ASP A 70 30.19 9.56 8.31
N ALA A 71 30.24 8.33 7.80
CA ALA A 71 31.26 7.88 6.87
C ALA A 71 31.10 8.55 5.50
N LYS A 72 32.13 9.26 5.04
CA LYS A 72 32.12 9.91 3.72
C LYS A 72 32.42 8.92 2.60
N LEU A 73 31.74 9.10 1.47
CA LEU A 73 32.01 8.33 0.26
C LEU A 73 33.39 8.71 -0.31
N ASP A 74 34.25 7.70 -0.45
CA ASP A 74 35.54 7.81 -1.13
C ASP A 74 35.41 7.29 -2.58
N VAL A 75 35.53 8.19 -3.56
CA VAL A 75 35.50 7.84 -4.99
C VAL A 75 36.89 7.79 -5.62
N VAL A 76 37.95 8.06 -4.86
CA VAL A 76 39.35 8.07 -5.34
C VAL A 76 39.98 6.69 -5.19
N THR A 77 39.66 5.99 -4.10
CA THR A 77 40.14 4.63 -3.89
C THR A 77 39.46 3.67 -4.86
N ASN A 78 40.28 2.92 -5.61
CA ASN A 78 39.76 1.88 -6.51
C ASN A 78 38.95 0.84 -5.71
N PRO A 79 37.73 0.51 -6.14
CA PRO A 79 36.97 -0.57 -5.54
C PRO A 79 37.62 -1.93 -5.82
N PRO A 80 37.19 -2.99 -5.11
CA PRO A 80 37.49 -4.37 -5.50
C PRO A 80 37.13 -4.60 -6.96
N GLU A 81 37.94 -5.41 -7.66
CA GLU A 81 37.63 -5.79 -9.04
C GLU A 81 36.24 -6.40 -9.13
N ARG A 82 35.50 -6.00 -10.17
CA ARG A 82 34.16 -6.54 -10.39
C ARG A 82 34.26 -8.03 -10.72
N VAL A 83 33.56 -8.83 -9.94
CA VAL A 83 33.44 -10.26 -10.15
C VAL A 83 32.35 -10.56 -11.18
N LYS A 84 32.63 -11.61 -11.94
CA LYS A 84 31.70 -12.28 -12.85
C LYS A 84 31.25 -13.59 -12.22
N MET A 85 30.07 -14.07 -12.58
CA MET A 85 29.65 -15.40 -12.13
C MET A 85 30.29 -16.47 -13.01
N TYR A 86 30.95 -17.42 -12.36
CA TYR A 86 31.49 -18.62 -12.99
C TYR A 86 30.51 -19.77 -12.76
N ASP A 87 30.05 -20.41 -13.84
CA ASP A 87 29.26 -21.63 -13.78
C ASP A 87 30.22 -22.82 -13.76
N GLU A 88 30.35 -23.44 -12.58
CA GLU A 88 31.24 -24.59 -12.36
C GLU A 88 30.83 -25.80 -13.21
N GLU A 89 29.52 -25.97 -13.51
CA GLU A 89 29.04 -27.09 -14.32
C GLU A 89 29.39 -26.91 -15.80
N LYS A 90 29.36 -25.68 -16.30
CA LYS A 90 29.72 -25.35 -17.70
C LYS A 90 31.19 -25.00 -17.89
N ALA A 91 31.95 -24.89 -16.80
CA ALA A 91 33.33 -24.43 -16.77
C ALA A 91 33.53 -23.10 -17.55
N ALA A 92 32.54 -22.21 -17.51
CA ALA A 92 32.50 -20.99 -18.28
C ALA A 92 31.86 -19.84 -17.50
N ASP A 93 32.26 -18.61 -17.82
CA ASP A 93 31.59 -17.43 -17.28
C ASP A 93 30.16 -17.35 -17.82
N VAL A 94 29.15 -17.29 -16.95
CA VAL A 94 27.76 -17.02 -17.34
C VAL A 94 27.56 -15.52 -17.20
N ASN A 95 28.06 -14.78 -18.18
CA ASN A 95 27.99 -13.32 -18.15
C ASN A 95 26.71 -12.76 -18.76
N ASP A 96 26.00 -13.53 -19.57
CA ASP A 96 24.85 -13.01 -20.31
C ASP A 96 23.57 -13.38 -19.59
N ALA A 97 22.82 -12.36 -19.17
CA ALA A 97 21.46 -12.50 -18.66
C ALA A 97 20.47 -11.94 -19.69
N VAL A 98 19.38 -12.67 -19.93
CA VAL A 98 18.32 -12.23 -20.85
C VAL A 98 17.13 -11.73 -20.05
N LEU A 99 16.93 -10.42 -20.07
CA LEU A 99 15.83 -9.74 -19.38
C LEU A 99 14.77 -9.33 -20.39
N TYR A 100 13.50 -9.30 -20.00
CA TYR A 100 12.39 -9.03 -20.91
C TYR A 100 11.63 -7.77 -20.51
N ASP A 101 11.44 -6.86 -21.47
CA ASP A 101 10.68 -5.63 -21.25
C ASP A 101 9.16 -5.85 -21.20
N ALA A 102 8.41 -4.76 -21.03
CA ALA A 102 6.94 -4.78 -21.03
C ALA A 102 6.34 -5.38 -22.30
N PHE A 103 7.03 -5.29 -23.43
CA PHE A 103 6.58 -5.85 -24.71
C PHE A 103 7.06 -7.30 -24.92
N GLY A 104 7.72 -7.89 -23.92
CA GLY A 104 8.30 -9.22 -24.02
C GLY A 104 9.50 -9.29 -24.97
N ARG A 105 10.18 -8.17 -25.23
CA ARG A 105 11.39 -8.11 -26.04
C ARG A 105 12.61 -8.41 -25.16
N PRO A 106 13.49 -9.33 -25.59
CA PRO A 106 14.68 -9.67 -24.82
C PRO A 106 15.74 -8.58 -24.93
N THR A 107 16.41 -8.30 -23.82
CA THR A 107 17.61 -7.48 -23.71
C THR A 107 18.69 -8.33 -23.07
N ILE A 108 19.82 -8.49 -23.77
CA ILE A 108 21.00 -9.15 -23.21
C ILE A 108 21.74 -8.12 -22.38
N VAL A 109 22.01 -8.45 -21.12
CA VAL A 109 22.80 -7.63 -20.21
C VAL A 109 23.99 -8.43 -19.71
N HIS A 110 25.03 -7.73 -19.25
CA HIS A 110 26.25 -8.32 -18.73
C HIS A 110 26.46 -7.92 -17.26
N PRO A 111 25.79 -8.59 -16.30
CA PRO A 111 25.86 -8.24 -14.89
C PRO A 111 27.28 -8.34 -14.35
N THR A 112 27.69 -7.33 -13.59
CA THR A 112 28.96 -7.30 -12.88
C THR A 112 28.73 -6.74 -11.48
N PHE A 113 29.44 -7.27 -10.49
CA PHE A 113 29.24 -6.93 -9.08
C PHE A 113 30.58 -6.80 -8.38
N HIS A 114 30.71 -6.02 -7.31
CA HIS A 114 31.93 -6.03 -6.50
C HIS A 114 32.00 -7.24 -5.54
N LYS A 115 30.85 -7.87 -5.26
CA LYS A 115 30.73 -8.97 -4.30
C LYS A 115 30.28 -10.26 -5.00
N LYS A 116 30.89 -11.38 -4.62
CA LYS A 116 30.46 -12.71 -5.08
C LYS A 116 29.04 -13.06 -4.61
N SER A 117 28.66 -12.63 -3.42
CA SER A 117 27.30 -12.81 -2.87
C SER A 117 26.25 -12.13 -3.74
N ASP A 118 26.50 -10.90 -4.18
CA ASP A 118 25.54 -10.14 -4.99
C ASP A 118 25.35 -10.79 -6.36
N ALA A 119 26.44 -11.30 -6.96
CA ALA A 119 26.37 -12.11 -8.17
C ALA A 119 25.54 -13.38 -7.93
N GLN A 120 25.83 -14.14 -6.87
CA GLN A 120 25.08 -15.36 -6.53
C GLN A 120 23.59 -15.08 -6.33
N ASN A 121 23.25 -14.00 -5.61
CA ASN A 121 21.88 -13.59 -5.36
C ASN A 121 21.17 -13.18 -6.65
N PHE A 122 21.79 -12.36 -7.50
CA PHE A 122 21.21 -11.97 -8.79
C PHE A 122 20.91 -13.18 -9.67
N TYR A 123 21.87 -14.09 -9.87
CA TYR A 123 21.66 -15.25 -10.74
C TYR A 123 20.71 -16.28 -10.12
N GLY A 124 20.67 -16.40 -8.78
CA GLY A 124 19.66 -17.16 -8.06
C GLY A 124 18.25 -16.62 -8.31
N LEU A 125 18.06 -15.30 -8.21
CA LEU A 125 16.81 -14.61 -8.53
C LEU A 125 16.43 -14.75 -10.00
N LEU A 126 17.37 -14.60 -10.93
CA LEU A 126 17.13 -14.76 -12.35
C LEU A 126 16.66 -16.19 -12.66
N LYS A 127 17.34 -17.21 -12.14
CA LYS A 127 16.94 -18.61 -12.29
C LYS A 127 15.55 -18.86 -11.70
N ALA A 128 15.22 -18.23 -10.57
CA ALA A 128 13.92 -18.31 -9.95
C ALA A 128 12.82 -17.69 -10.84
N VAL A 129 13.06 -16.51 -11.42
CA VAL A 129 12.18 -15.88 -12.41
C VAL A 129 11.99 -16.78 -13.64
N GLU A 130 13.08 -17.28 -14.20
CA GLU A 130 13.07 -18.14 -15.39
C GLU A 130 12.34 -19.47 -15.15
N SER A 131 12.40 -20.02 -13.93
CA SER A 131 11.64 -21.22 -13.56
C SER A 131 10.12 -20.99 -13.56
N CYS A 132 9.69 -19.73 -13.47
CA CYS A 132 8.30 -19.31 -13.55
C CYS A 132 7.86 -18.96 -14.99
N TYR A 133 8.76 -19.06 -15.98
CA TYR A 133 8.42 -18.82 -17.38
C TYR A 133 7.45 -19.87 -17.92
N VAL A 134 6.62 -19.44 -18.87
CA VAL A 134 5.72 -20.32 -19.61
C VAL A 134 6.19 -20.33 -21.06
N ASN A 135 6.46 -21.53 -21.58
CA ASN A 135 7.05 -21.72 -22.92
C ASN A 135 8.38 -20.96 -23.12
N GLY A 136 9.19 -20.86 -22.07
CA GLY A 136 10.50 -20.19 -22.11
C GLY A 136 10.44 -18.66 -22.17
N LYS A 137 9.27 -18.05 -21.91
CA LYS A 137 9.10 -16.59 -21.86
C LYS A 137 8.41 -16.15 -20.56
N PRO A 138 8.60 -14.88 -20.14
CA PRO A 138 7.88 -14.30 -19.03
C PRO A 138 6.36 -14.37 -19.21
N ARG A 139 5.64 -14.48 -18.10
CA ARG A 139 4.19 -14.69 -18.10
C ARG A 139 3.43 -13.50 -18.71
N HIS A 140 3.87 -12.26 -18.47
CA HIS A 140 3.29 -11.06 -19.06
C HIS A 140 3.41 -11.00 -20.59
N ALA A 141 4.39 -11.70 -21.16
CA ALA A 141 4.60 -11.79 -22.60
C ALA A 141 3.84 -12.96 -23.26
N GLN A 142 3.00 -13.69 -22.51
CA GLN A 142 2.29 -14.88 -22.98
C GLN A 142 0.79 -14.66 -23.04
N LYS A 143 0.20 -14.79 -24.24
CA LYS A 143 -1.24 -14.67 -24.43
C LYS A 143 -1.98 -15.81 -23.71
N GLY A 144 -3.03 -15.45 -22.96
CA GLY A 144 -3.85 -16.42 -22.22
C GLY A 144 -3.20 -16.97 -20.95
N VAL A 145 -2.04 -16.44 -20.56
CA VAL A 145 -1.41 -16.72 -19.27
C VAL A 145 -1.69 -15.54 -18.36
N TYR A 146 -2.26 -15.80 -17.19
CA TYR A 146 -2.40 -14.78 -16.15
C TYR A 146 -1.01 -14.22 -15.81
N SER A 147 -0.84 -12.91 -15.70
CA SER A 147 0.37 -12.28 -15.13
C SER A 147 -0.07 -11.25 -14.10
N ASN A 148 0.75 -11.05 -13.06
CA ASN A 148 0.52 -9.96 -12.10
C ASN A 148 0.74 -8.58 -12.71
N PHE A 149 1.49 -8.49 -13.81
CA PHE A 149 1.67 -7.25 -14.55
C PHE A 149 0.57 -7.11 -15.62
N LEU A 150 -0.14 -5.99 -15.57
CA LEU A 150 -1.05 -5.55 -16.61
C LEU A 150 -0.37 -4.40 -17.38
N ILE A 151 -0.06 -4.65 -18.65
CA ILE A 151 0.62 -3.68 -19.51
C ILE A 151 -0.42 -2.96 -20.36
N MET A 152 -0.35 -1.63 -20.40
CA MET A 152 -1.21 -0.77 -21.22
C MET A 152 -0.50 0.54 -21.55
N ASP A 153 -0.91 1.22 -22.62
CA ASP A 153 -0.34 2.51 -22.97
C ASP A 153 -0.88 3.63 -22.06
N GLU A 154 -0.07 4.64 -21.75
CA GLU A 154 -0.50 5.76 -20.90
C GLU A 154 -1.73 6.48 -21.47
N LYS A 155 -1.88 6.52 -22.79
CA LYS A 155 -3.06 7.09 -23.44
C LYS A 155 -4.33 6.31 -23.10
N GLU A 156 -4.27 4.98 -23.16
CA GLU A 156 -5.40 4.11 -22.79
C GLU A 156 -5.73 4.28 -21.30
N TYR A 157 -4.71 4.34 -20.45
CA TYR A 157 -4.88 4.60 -19.03
C TYR A 157 -5.57 5.94 -18.73
N LYS A 158 -5.20 7.02 -19.45
CA LYS A 158 -5.80 8.36 -19.31
C LYS A 158 -7.27 8.41 -19.74
N GLU A 159 -7.76 7.42 -20.49
CA GLU A 159 -9.16 7.30 -20.90
C GLU A 159 -10.02 6.53 -19.87
N LEU A 160 -9.41 5.95 -18.83
CA LEU A 160 -10.10 5.24 -17.76
C LEU A 160 -10.66 6.20 -16.72
N GLU A 161 -11.89 5.94 -16.27
CA GLU A 161 -12.46 6.60 -15.10
C GLU A 161 -11.75 6.14 -13.81
N PRO A 162 -11.70 6.97 -12.75
CA PRO A 162 -10.98 6.63 -11.52
C PRO A 162 -11.44 5.33 -10.87
N GLU A 163 -12.74 5.00 -10.91
CA GLU A 163 -13.30 3.74 -10.40
C GLU A 163 -12.68 2.53 -11.13
N ALA A 164 -12.57 2.59 -12.45
CA ALA A 164 -11.94 1.53 -13.23
C ALA A 164 -10.45 1.40 -12.88
N VAL A 165 -9.75 2.51 -12.63
CA VAL A 165 -8.35 2.48 -12.18
C VAL A 165 -8.23 1.83 -10.80
N GLN A 166 -9.11 2.19 -9.85
CA GLN A 166 -9.17 1.58 -8.51
C GLN A 166 -9.36 0.06 -8.61
N ASP A 167 -10.26 -0.41 -9.48
CA ASP A 167 -10.46 -1.84 -9.73
C ASP A 167 -9.23 -2.51 -10.33
N LEU A 168 -8.53 -1.88 -11.27
CA LEU A 168 -7.34 -2.47 -11.86
C LEU A 168 -6.21 -2.64 -10.84
N VAL A 169 -5.92 -1.60 -10.03
CA VAL A 169 -4.84 -1.67 -9.02
C VAL A 169 -5.17 -2.62 -7.87
N ARG A 170 -6.45 -2.95 -7.66
CA ARG A 170 -6.89 -3.98 -6.70
C ARG A 170 -6.35 -5.37 -7.04
N TYR A 171 -6.20 -5.70 -8.32
CA TYR A 171 -5.88 -7.06 -8.76
C TYR A 171 -4.54 -7.19 -9.49
N ARG A 172 -3.98 -6.10 -10.00
CA ARG A 172 -2.82 -6.11 -10.88
C ARG A 172 -1.87 -4.95 -10.60
N GLN A 173 -0.62 -5.17 -10.97
CA GLN A 173 0.41 -4.13 -11.02
C GLN A 173 0.37 -3.52 -12.41
N LEU A 174 0.20 -2.20 -12.53
CA LEU A 174 0.09 -1.56 -13.83
C LEU A 174 1.48 -1.23 -14.37
N VAL A 175 1.70 -1.53 -15.64
CA VAL A 175 2.91 -1.14 -16.36
C VAL A 175 2.47 -0.28 -17.52
N LEU A 176 2.57 1.03 -17.34
CA LEU A 176 2.18 2.01 -18.34
C LEU A 176 3.34 2.24 -19.31
N THR A 177 3.10 2.04 -20.59
CA THR A 177 4.05 2.26 -21.68
C THR A 177 3.82 3.61 -22.35
N ASP A 178 4.85 4.09 -23.08
CA ASP A 178 4.82 5.35 -23.83
C ASP A 178 4.43 6.57 -23.00
N CYS A 179 4.85 6.60 -21.73
CA CYS A 179 4.53 7.69 -20.82
C CYS A 179 5.15 9.03 -21.26
N GLU A 180 4.38 10.11 -21.14
CA GLU A 180 4.80 11.47 -21.44
C GLU A 180 5.64 12.05 -20.30
N MET A 181 6.97 11.94 -20.43
CA MET A 181 7.90 12.43 -19.42
C MET A 181 9.15 13.07 -20.01
N SER A 182 9.68 14.08 -19.31
CA SER A 182 10.96 14.71 -19.65
C SER A 182 12.13 13.78 -19.28
N SER A 183 13.06 13.61 -20.21
CA SER A 183 14.27 12.84 -19.93
C SER A 183 15.20 13.60 -18.98
N ILE A 184 15.78 12.87 -18.03
CA ILE A 184 16.86 13.38 -17.17
C ILE A 184 18.08 12.52 -17.48
N GLU A 185 19.20 13.12 -17.87
CA GLU A 185 20.41 12.39 -18.27
C GLU A 185 21.52 12.55 -17.23
N PHE A 186 22.53 11.67 -17.26
CA PHE A 186 23.72 11.76 -16.42
C PHE A 186 24.66 12.87 -16.90
N THR A 187 24.22 14.11 -16.74
CA THR A 187 25.05 15.30 -16.97
C THR A 187 24.98 16.22 -15.75
N PRO A 188 26.02 17.02 -15.47
CA PRO A 188 26.01 17.98 -14.38
C PRO A 188 24.76 18.87 -14.41
N ARG A 189 24.38 19.36 -15.60
CA ARG A 189 23.21 20.22 -15.79
C ARG A 189 21.89 19.50 -15.46
N SER A 190 21.69 18.30 -15.99
CA SER A 190 20.44 17.56 -15.76
C SER A 190 20.29 17.12 -14.31
N LEU A 191 21.37 16.61 -13.69
CA LEU A 191 21.36 16.21 -12.28
C LEU A 191 21.18 17.40 -11.34
N SER A 192 21.70 18.59 -11.69
CA SER A 192 21.48 19.81 -10.90
C SER A 192 20.02 20.26 -10.81
N ASN A 193 19.14 19.73 -11.68
CA ASN A 193 17.69 19.95 -11.59
C ASN A 193 17.00 19.04 -10.56
N ILE A 194 17.66 17.95 -10.13
CA ILE A 194 17.16 17.07 -9.05
C ILE A 194 17.54 17.71 -7.71
N CYS A 195 18.83 17.91 -7.47
CA CYS A 195 19.36 18.63 -6.33
C CYS A 195 20.77 19.16 -6.63
N SER A 196 21.35 19.98 -5.76
CA SER A 196 22.72 20.46 -5.95
C SER A 196 23.70 19.30 -6.08
N LEU A 197 24.64 19.40 -7.02
CA LEU A 197 25.67 18.38 -7.23
C LEU A 197 26.55 18.12 -6.01
N THR A 198 26.60 19.08 -5.08
CA THR A 198 27.39 19.03 -3.85
C THR A 198 26.55 18.79 -2.60
N SER A 199 25.22 18.66 -2.73
CA SER A 199 24.36 18.33 -1.58
C SER A 199 24.72 16.97 -1.02
N ALA A 200 24.78 16.88 0.31
CA ALA A 200 25.00 15.61 0.99
C ALA A 200 23.80 14.68 0.77
N LEU A 201 24.07 13.45 0.39
CA LEU A 201 23.10 12.38 0.15
C LEU A 201 23.58 11.10 0.83
N CYS A 202 22.63 10.27 1.27
CA CYS A 202 22.92 8.89 1.66
C CYS A 202 23.07 8.03 0.40
N ILE A 203 24.23 7.41 0.24
CA ILE A 203 24.59 6.60 -0.93
C ILE A 203 24.98 5.21 -0.46
N HIS A 204 24.32 4.19 -1.01
CA HIS A 204 24.68 2.79 -0.84
C HIS A 204 25.86 2.46 -1.78
N ASP A 205 27.02 2.16 -1.20
CA ASP A 205 28.23 1.71 -1.87
C ASP A 205 28.35 0.18 -1.87
N HIS A 206 28.05 -0.44 -3.02
CA HIS A 206 28.13 -1.89 -3.18
C HIS A 206 29.56 -2.44 -3.17
N SER A 207 30.59 -1.59 -3.16
CA SER A 207 31.99 -2.02 -3.06
C SER A 207 32.43 -2.36 -1.63
N VAL A 208 31.68 -1.93 -0.62
CA VAL A 208 32.04 -2.11 0.80
C VAL A 208 31.73 -3.53 1.26
N VAL A 209 32.77 -4.27 1.65
CA VAL A 209 32.64 -5.60 2.25
C VAL A 209 32.61 -5.44 3.78
N SER A 210 31.41 -5.43 4.35
CA SER A 210 31.22 -5.48 5.80
C SER A 210 30.23 -6.57 6.20
N LYS A 211 30.35 -7.02 7.45
CA LYS A 211 29.33 -7.86 8.09
C LYS A 211 28.10 -7.03 8.47
N ASN A 212 28.28 -5.75 8.77
CA ASN A 212 27.18 -4.86 9.09
C ASN A 212 26.64 -4.25 7.79
N PRO A 213 25.34 -4.46 7.47
CA PRO A 213 24.74 -3.90 6.27
C PRO A 213 24.75 -2.37 6.25
N ASN A 214 24.81 -1.66 7.39
CA ASN A 214 24.82 -0.18 7.35
C ASN A 214 26.15 0.42 6.93
N ASP A 215 27.23 -0.34 7.02
CA ASP A 215 28.56 0.17 6.68
C ASP A 215 28.69 0.48 5.19
N CYS A 216 27.78 -0.01 4.35
CA CYS A 216 27.72 0.35 2.94
C CYS A 216 27.02 1.70 2.69
N HIS A 217 26.37 2.30 3.68
CA HIS A 217 25.75 3.61 3.56
C HIS A 217 26.76 4.71 3.87
N HIS A 218 26.96 5.61 2.92
CA HIS A 218 27.92 6.70 3.01
C HIS A 218 27.29 8.04 2.69
N THR A 219 27.82 9.11 3.30
CA THR A 219 27.52 10.47 2.88
C THR A 219 28.33 10.81 1.64
N GLY A 220 27.64 11.00 0.52
CA GLY A 220 28.24 11.47 -0.74
C GLY A 220 27.39 12.54 -1.42
N ASN A 221 27.57 12.73 -2.74
CA ASN A 221 26.81 13.70 -3.52
C ASN A 221 26.70 13.30 -5.01
N LEU A 222 25.91 14.03 -5.80
CA LEU A 222 25.70 13.70 -7.22
C LEU A 222 26.94 13.93 -8.11
N GLN A 223 27.86 14.82 -7.72
CA GLN A 223 29.14 14.95 -8.45
C GLN A 223 29.95 13.65 -8.35
N GLN A 224 30.01 13.05 -7.16
CA GLN A 224 30.71 11.78 -6.94
C GLN A 224 30.08 10.63 -7.74
N ILE A 225 28.76 10.65 -7.95
CA ILE A 225 28.08 9.70 -8.85
C ILE A 225 28.59 9.85 -10.28
N LEU A 226 28.71 11.08 -10.80
CA LEU A 226 29.28 11.35 -12.12
C LEU A 226 30.74 10.92 -12.21
N ASP A 227 31.54 11.21 -11.18
CA ASP A 227 32.94 10.82 -11.12
C ASP A 227 33.09 9.28 -11.22
N CYS A 228 32.22 8.51 -10.57
CA CYS A 228 32.21 7.05 -10.70
C CYS A 228 31.79 6.55 -12.09
N ILE A 229 30.90 7.26 -12.78
CA ILE A 229 30.53 6.93 -14.17
C ILE A 229 31.73 7.17 -15.09
N ASP A 230 32.44 8.29 -14.93
CA ASP A 230 33.62 8.65 -15.74
C ASP A 230 34.78 7.66 -15.56
N GLN A 231 34.83 6.95 -14.42
CA GLN A 231 35.80 5.88 -14.15
C GLN A 231 35.48 4.56 -14.87
N GLY A 232 34.29 4.41 -15.47
CA GLY A 232 33.87 3.20 -16.17
C GLY A 232 33.89 1.94 -15.29
N ASP A 233 34.51 0.86 -15.77
CA ASP A 233 34.63 -0.41 -15.03
C ASP A 233 35.43 -0.30 -13.73
N LYS A 234 36.25 0.75 -13.58
CA LYS A 234 37.00 1.02 -12.35
C LYS A 234 36.17 1.80 -11.33
N GLY A 235 35.01 2.33 -11.73
CA GLY A 235 34.11 3.04 -10.84
C GLY A 235 33.36 2.12 -9.89
N LYS A 236 32.94 2.70 -8.76
CA LYS A 236 32.08 2.03 -7.77
C LYS A 236 30.67 1.82 -8.31
N ILE A 237 30.03 0.73 -7.89
CA ILE A 237 28.59 0.52 -8.06
C ILE A 237 27.88 1.21 -6.90
N LEU A 238 27.19 2.31 -7.20
CA LEU A 238 26.51 3.16 -6.22
C LEU A 238 25.00 3.15 -6.45
N ASN A 239 24.24 3.28 -5.36
CA ASN A 239 22.79 3.48 -5.44
C ASN A 239 22.31 4.52 -4.43
N VAL A 240 21.47 5.44 -4.89
CA VAL A 240 20.80 6.45 -4.07
C VAL A 240 19.32 6.10 -4.05
N LEU A 241 18.83 5.73 -2.87
CA LEU A 241 17.49 5.19 -2.65
C LEU A 241 16.44 6.22 -2.28
N ASP A 242 16.85 7.42 -1.91
CA ASP A 242 15.92 8.46 -1.53
C ASP A 242 16.55 9.84 -1.76
N ILE A 243 16.04 10.56 -2.75
CA ILE A 243 16.28 11.98 -2.94
C ILE A 243 14.91 12.66 -2.93
N PRO A 244 14.48 13.25 -1.80
CA PRO A 244 13.15 13.83 -1.67
C PRO A 244 12.86 14.88 -2.74
N ASN A 245 11.67 14.81 -3.34
CA ASN A 245 11.19 15.73 -4.37
C ASN A 245 10.09 16.64 -3.81
N SER A 246 10.49 17.60 -2.97
CA SER A 246 9.55 18.55 -2.34
C SER A 246 8.93 19.56 -3.31
N THR A 247 9.45 19.68 -4.53
CA THR A 247 9.06 20.74 -5.47
C THR A 247 8.09 20.31 -6.56
N CYS A 248 7.94 19.00 -6.81
CA CYS A 248 7.05 18.49 -7.83
C CYS A 248 5.86 17.79 -7.17
N PRO A 249 4.66 18.39 -7.14
CA PRO A 249 3.49 17.68 -6.67
C PRO A 249 3.27 16.46 -7.57
N LEU A 250 2.94 15.31 -6.96
CA LEU A 250 2.46 14.16 -7.72
C LEU A 250 1.20 14.58 -8.49
N PRO A 251 1.04 14.19 -9.77
CA PRO A 251 -0.21 14.43 -10.48
C PRO A 251 -1.34 13.69 -9.77
N THR A 252 -2.54 14.27 -9.77
CA THR A 252 -3.75 13.54 -9.36
C THR A 252 -3.96 12.38 -10.33
N THR A 253 -3.95 11.15 -9.81
CA THR A 253 -4.17 9.93 -10.58
C THR A 253 -5.39 9.18 -10.05
N GLY A 254 -5.95 8.30 -10.87
CA GLY A 254 -7.11 7.50 -10.45
C GLY A 254 -6.82 6.51 -9.32
N TYR A 255 -5.54 6.24 -8.99
CA TYR A 255 -5.17 5.35 -7.88
C TYR A 255 -4.88 6.09 -6.56
N SER A 256 -4.50 7.38 -6.60
CA SER A 256 -4.04 8.16 -5.44
C SER A 256 -5.19 8.71 -4.58
N SER A 257 -5.77 7.86 -3.73
CA SER A 257 -6.91 8.27 -2.88
C SER A 257 -6.48 9.23 -1.77
N GLU A 258 -5.23 9.12 -1.30
CA GLU A 258 -4.63 10.03 -0.33
C GLU A 258 -4.58 11.48 -0.82
N LEU A 259 -4.20 11.69 -2.09
CA LEU A 259 -4.11 13.01 -2.69
C LEU A 259 -5.50 13.59 -2.96
N ILE A 260 -6.46 12.73 -3.35
CA ILE A 260 -7.87 13.12 -3.48
C ILE A 260 -8.45 13.50 -2.12
N ALA A 261 -8.19 12.72 -1.07
CA ALA A 261 -8.61 13.05 0.30
C ALA A 261 -8.02 14.37 0.78
N TRP A 262 -6.72 14.58 0.57
CA TRP A 262 -6.04 15.84 0.91
C TRP A 262 -6.70 17.05 0.23
N ASN A 263 -7.08 16.88 -1.04
CA ASN A 263 -7.70 17.94 -1.80
C ASN A 263 -9.16 18.17 -1.35
N ALA A 264 -9.97 17.12 -1.22
CA ALA A 264 -11.39 17.23 -0.94
C ALA A 264 -11.70 17.73 0.48
N THR A 265 -10.84 17.41 1.46
CA THR A 265 -11.04 17.73 2.88
C THR A 265 -10.33 19.00 3.32
N GLY A 266 -9.71 19.76 2.40
CA GLY A 266 -8.81 20.86 2.71
C GLY A 266 -9.37 22.03 3.54
N ALA A 267 -10.69 22.05 3.76
CA ALA A 267 -11.41 23.04 4.55
C ALA A 267 -12.04 22.45 5.84
N ASP A 268 -11.85 21.16 6.10
CA ASP A 268 -12.48 20.47 7.23
C ASP A 268 -11.67 20.67 8.52
N LEU A 269 -12.29 20.37 9.66
CA LEU A 269 -11.65 20.40 10.97
C LEU A 269 -10.40 19.50 10.95
N PHE A 270 -9.29 19.99 11.52
CA PHE A 270 -8.01 19.29 11.53
C PHE A 270 -7.45 18.94 10.14
N CYS A 271 -7.94 19.63 9.11
CA CYS A 271 -7.64 19.34 7.72
C CYS A 271 -7.31 20.62 6.92
N HIS A 272 -7.03 21.72 7.60
CA HIS A 272 -6.93 23.03 6.96
C HIS A 272 -5.61 23.23 6.21
N ARG A 273 -5.68 23.54 4.90
CA ARG A 273 -4.50 23.66 4.02
C ARG A 273 -3.52 24.78 4.37
N GLN A 274 -3.94 25.78 5.17
CA GLN A 274 -3.03 26.86 5.57
C GLN A 274 -2.09 26.43 6.71
N THR A 275 -2.50 25.45 7.51
CA THR A 275 -1.77 24.99 8.70
C THR A 275 -1.13 23.63 8.52
N GLU A 276 -1.35 23.00 7.37
CA GLU A 276 -0.92 21.64 7.07
C GLU A 276 -0.38 21.55 5.66
N HIS A 277 0.73 20.82 5.51
CA HIS A 277 1.38 20.61 4.23
C HIS A 277 1.33 19.14 3.88
N TYR A 278 1.05 18.85 2.61
CA TYR A 278 1.14 17.49 2.11
C TYR A 278 2.61 17.04 2.26
N PRO A 279 2.88 15.82 2.73
CA PRO A 279 4.23 15.34 2.98
C PRO A 279 4.95 14.98 1.67
N TYR A 280 5.20 15.98 0.81
CA TYR A 280 5.77 15.78 -0.53
C TYR A 280 7.13 15.07 -0.48
N SER A 281 7.96 15.38 0.52
CA SER A 281 9.28 14.77 0.67
C SER A 281 9.24 13.27 0.96
N ASP A 282 8.16 12.78 1.59
CA ASP A 282 7.94 11.35 1.86
C ASP A 282 7.17 10.66 0.75
N MET A 283 6.39 11.42 -0.02
CA MET A 283 5.50 10.88 -1.05
C MET A 283 6.09 10.95 -2.45
N SER A 284 7.17 11.70 -2.70
CA SER A 284 7.84 11.75 -3.99
C SER A 284 9.35 11.88 -3.84
N TRP A 285 10.08 11.14 -4.68
CA TRP A 285 11.54 11.11 -4.64
C TRP A 285 12.13 10.78 -6.01
N TYR A 286 13.45 10.99 -6.12
CA TYR A 286 14.27 10.45 -7.19
C TYR A 286 15.14 9.30 -6.67
N LEU A 287 15.42 8.35 -7.56
CA LEU A 287 16.35 7.25 -7.34
C LEU A 287 17.45 7.33 -8.39
N ILE A 288 18.68 7.05 -8.00
CA ILE A 288 19.80 6.98 -8.94
C ILE A 288 20.59 5.71 -8.66
N GLY A 289 20.56 4.77 -9.60
CA GLY A 289 21.31 3.52 -9.50
C GLY A 289 22.31 3.38 -10.62
N LEU A 290 23.55 3.03 -10.29
CA LEU A 290 24.56 2.68 -11.28
C LEU A 290 24.40 1.21 -11.73
N SER A 291 24.90 0.91 -12.92
CA SER A 291 24.88 -0.46 -13.47
C SER A 291 25.52 -1.44 -12.48
N GLY A 292 24.82 -2.54 -12.20
CA GLY A 292 25.22 -3.55 -11.22
C GLY A 292 24.56 -3.40 -9.84
N ALA A 293 23.86 -2.30 -9.55
CA ALA A 293 23.20 -2.13 -8.25
C ALA A 293 22.04 -3.11 -8.06
N LEU A 294 22.04 -3.83 -6.94
CA LEU A 294 21.07 -4.89 -6.58
C LEU A 294 20.42 -4.58 -5.23
N HIS A 295 19.10 -4.61 -5.17
CA HIS A 295 18.32 -4.50 -3.94
C HIS A 295 17.60 -5.81 -3.70
N LEU A 296 17.85 -6.37 -2.51
CA LEU A 296 17.27 -7.63 -2.07
C LEU A 296 15.80 -7.43 -1.67
N GLY A 297 15.14 -8.53 -1.32
CA GLY A 297 13.71 -8.62 -1.10
C GLY A 297 13.26 -7.69 0.01
N HIS A 298 12.27 -6.86 -0.25
CA HIS A 298 11.64 -5.99 0.74
C HIS A 298 10.20 -5.67 0.31
N ILE A 299 9.44 -5.07 1.23
CA ILE A 299 8.21 -4.33 0.96
C ILE A 299 8.47 -2.84 1.17
N ASP A 300 7.70 -2.02 0.48
CA ASP A 300 7.73 -0.58 0.74
C ASP A 300 7.08 -0.25 2.08
N SER A 301 7.58 0.81 2.70
CA SER A 301 7.22 1.16 4.07
C SER A 301 5.76 1.62 4.20
N ASP A 302 5.23 1.57 5.42
CA ASP A 302 3.89 2.04 5.78
C ASP A 302 2.73 1.44 4.95
N GLY A 303 2.96 0.30 4.30
CA GLY A 303 1.96 -0.36 3.46
C GLY A 303 1.52 0.52 2.29
N GLN A 304 2.40 1.37 1.78
CA GLN A 304 2.08 2.24 0.65
C GLN A 304 2.29 1.51 -0.67
N GLY A 305 1.46 1.86 -1.66
CA GLY A 305 1.77 1.53 -3.05
C GLY A 305 2.90 2.41 -3.56
N THR A 306 3.57 1.98 -4.62
CA THR A 306 4.74 2.68 -5.18
C THR A 306 4.58 2.87 -6.68
N VAL A 307 4.91 4.08 -7.12
CA VAL A 307 5.02 4.44 -8.52
C VAL A 307 6.49 4.66 -8.85
N ILE A 308 6.96 4.11 -9.96
CA ILE A 308 8.33 4.33 -10.44
C ILE A 308 8.36 4.55 -11.95
N GLU A 309 9.13 5.55 -12.38
CA GLU A 309 9.29 5.97 -13.76
C GLU A 309 10.77 5.99 -14.16
N VAL A 310 11.12 5.44 -15.31
CA VAL A 310 12.50 5.45 -15.83
C VAL A 310 12.75 6.70 -16.69
N ARG A 311 13.61 7.60 -16.20
CA ARG A 311 13.75 8.97 -16.71
C ARG A 311 14.84 9.17 -17.76
N ASN A 312 15.97 8.49 -17.65
CA ASN A 312 17.04 8.61 -18.65
C ASN A 312 16.83 7.65 -19.83
N ARG A 313 17.27 8.04 -21.03
CA ARG A 313 16.99 7.29 -22.28
C ARG A 313 17.55 5.88 -22.30
N GLU A 314 18.75 5.70 -21.75
CA GLU A 314 19.45 4.42 -21.71
C GLU A 314 19.22 3.65 -20.40
N GLY A 315 18.36 4.17 -19.52
CA GLY A 315 18.09 3.58 -18.22
C GLY A 315 17.19 2.36 -18.32
N ALA A 316 17.41 1.41 -17.40
CA ALA A 316 16.47 0.35 -17.13
C ALA A 316 16.60 -0.20 -15.70
N LYS A 317 15.48 -0.69 -15.17
CA LYS A 317 15.39 -1.41 -13.90
C LYS A 317 14.72 -2.76 -14.13
N PHE A 318 15.33 -3.84 -13.71
CA PHE A 318 14.71 -5.16 -13.68
C PHE A 318 14.00 -5.35 -12.35
N TRP A 319 12.67 -5.25 -12.39
CA TRP A 319 11.80 -5.34 -11.23
C TRP A 319 11.25 -6.75 -11.10
N MET A 320 11.42 -7.37 -9.95
CA MET A 320 10.98 -8.73 -9.69
C MET A 320 9.98 -8.72 -8.54
N LYS A 321 8.78 -9.25 -8.76
CA LYS A 321 7.72 -9.30 -7.76
C LYS A 321 7.41 -10.75 -7.39
N ALA A 322 7.31 -11.03 -6.10
CA ALA A 322 6.75 -12.29 -5.62
C ALA A 322 5.22 -12.22 -5.47
N THR A 323 4.56 -13.31 -5.85
CA THR A 323 3.13 -13.53 -5.64
C THR A 323 2.91 -14.98 -5.18
N ARG A 324 2.02 -15.22 -4.21
CA ARG A 324 1.76 -16.59 -3.71
C ARG A 324 1.18 -17.50 -4.81
N LYS A 325 1.65 -18.75 -4.88
CA LYS A 325 1.21 -19.78 -5.83
C LYS A 325 -0.25 -20.19 -5.63
N GLU A 326 -0.72 -20.19 -4.38
CA GLU A 326 -2.09 -20.59 -4.04
C GLU A 326 -3.13 -19.69 -4.73
N LEU A 327 -2.72 -18.46 -5.09
CA LEU A 327 -3.53 -17.47 -5.81
C LEU A 327 -3.73 -17.78 -7.29
N LEU A 328 -2.97 -18.73 -7.85
CA LEU A 328 -3.11 -19.14 -9.24
C LEU A 328 -3.80 -20.50 -9.39
N LYS A 329 -4.17 -21.14 -8.27
CA LYS A 329 -4.77 -22.47 -8.26
C LYS A 329 -6.14 -22.38 -7.58
N LYS A 330 -7.21 -22.15 -8.35
CA LYS A 330 -8.37 -23.07 -8.47
C LYS A 330 -9.71 -22.45 -8.90
N ASN A 331 -9.86 -21.14 -9.06
CA ASN A 331 -11.19 -20.58 -9.37
C ASN A 331 -11.15 -19.64 -10.58
N ASP A 332 -12.23 -19.66 -11.38
CA ASP A 332 -12.48 -18.65 -12.42
C ASP A 332 -12.96 -17.30 -11.81
N ASP A 333 -12.79 -17.12 -10.49
CA ASP A 333 -13.33 -16.00 -9.70
C ASP A 333 -12.19 -15.23 -9.00
N PRO A 334 -11.81 -14.04 -9.53
CA PRO A 334 -10.75 -13.20 -8.98
C PRO A 334 -10.97 -12.77 -7.52
N GLU A 335 -12.21 -12.67 -7.05
CA GLU A 335 -12.50 -12.26 -5.65
C GLU A 335 -12.10 -13.35 -4.66
N VAL A 336 -12.35 -14.62 -5.03
CA VAL A 336 -11.97 -15.78 -4.21
C VAL A 336 -10.45 -15.87 -4.08
N ASP A 337 -9.74 -15.67 -5.19
CA ASP A 337 -8.28 -15.70 -5.19
C ASP A 337 -7.71 -14.54 -4.38
N ARG A 338 -8.28 -13.32 -4.48
CA ARG A 338 -7.87 -12.16 -3.68
C ARG A 338 -8.12 -12.37 -2.18
N ALA A 339 -9.27 -12.92 -1.80
CA ALA A 339 -9.59 -13.22 -0.40
C ALA A 339 -8.58 -14.22 0.22
N ALA A 340 -8.21 -15.26 -0.54
CA ALA A 340 -7.15 -16.18 -0.13
C ALA A 340 -5.78 -15.48 -0.01
N ALA A 341 -5.44 -14.58 -0.94
CA ALA A 341 -4.22 -13.78 -0.87
C ALA A 341 -4.11 -12.99 0.42
N LEU A 342 -5.16 -12.23 0.75
CA LEU A 342 -5.16 -11.38 1.92
C LEU A 342 -5.03 -12.18 3.21
N LEU A 343 -5.65 -13.37 3.30
CA LEU A 343 -5.51 -14.25 4.46
C LEU A 343 -4.10 -14.79 4.64
N GLU A 344 -3.42 -15.15 3.54
CA GLU A 344 -2.03 -15.59 3.59
C GLU A 344 -1.08 -14.44 3.94
N LEU A 345 -1.27 -13.28 3.32
CA LEU A 345 -0.45 -12.09 3.56
C LEU A 345 -0.60 -11.64 5.00
N ALA A 346 -1.83 -11.53 5.50
CA ALA A 346 -2.11 -11.17 6.89
C ALA A 346 -1.74 -12.24 7.94
N ASN A 347 -1.13 -13.37 7.54
CA ASN A 347 -0.62 -14.35 8.49
C ASN A 347 0.70 -13.86 9.08
N ILE A 348 0.79 -13.83 10.42
CA ILE A 348 1.99 -13.34 11.12
C ILE A 348 3.26 -14.14 10.79
N ASN A 349 3.13 -15.39 10.33
CA ASN A 349 4.27 -16.23 9.96
C ASN A 349 4.79 -15.92 8.55
N MET A 350 4.08 -15.14 7.72
CA MET A 350 4.42 -14.89 6.32
C MET A 350 5.85 -14.36 6.19
N PHE A 351 6.17 -13.23 6.83
CA PHE A 351 7.49 -12.62 6.76
C PHE A 351 8.49 -13.17 7.77
N LEU A 352 8.04 -13.81 8.85
CA LEU A 352 8.93 -14.50 9.78
C LEU A 352 9.68 -15.68 9.11
N GLN A 353 9.19 -16.13 7.95
CA GLN A 353 9.73 -17.25 7.16
C GLN A 353 10.14 -16.82 5.75
N PHE A 354 10.12 -15.52 5.44
CA PHE A 354 10.39 -15.03 4.10
C PHE A 354 11.89 -14.81 3.90
N SER A 355 12.43 -15.37 2.81
CA SER A 355 13.82 -15.14 2.42
C SER A 355 13.92 -13.88 1.57
N LEU A 356 14.77 -12.94 2.03
CA LEU A 356 15.08 -11.71 1.30
C LEU A 356 16.04 -11.96 0.12
N GLU A 357 16.75 -13.08 0.09
CA GLU A 357 17.68 -13.41 -1.01
C GLU A 357 16.95 -14.00 -2.21
N VAL A 358 16.24 -15.11 -2.01
CA VAL A 358 15.42 -15.80 -3.03
C VAL A 358 14.18 -16.39 -2.36
N PRO A 359 12.96 -16.08 -2.81
CA PRO A 359 11.76 -16.59 -2.17
C PRO A 359 11.60 -18.10 -2.39
N ASN A 360 10.99 -18.79 -1.43
CA ASN A 360 10.68 -20.21 -1.56
C ASN A 360 9.67 -20.45 -2.70
N LEU A 361 10.16 -20.98 -3.82
CA LEU A 361 9.36 -21.18 -5.02
C LEU A 361 8.27 -22.24 -4.85
N ASP A 362 8.22 -23.05 -3.79
CA ASP A 362 7.07 -23.93 -3.54
C ASP A 362 5.81 -23.15 -3.16
N HIS A 363 6.00 -21.95 -2.58
CA HIS A 363 4.93 -21.07 -2.14
C HIS A 363 4.78 -19.82 -3.01
N TRP A 364 5.84 -19.43 -3.72
CA TRP A 364 5.91 -18.17 -4.44
C TRP A 364 6.13 -18.35 -5.94
N ILE A 365 5.60 -17.41 -6.71
CA ILE A 365 5.87 -17.17 -8.12
C ILE A 365 6.61 -15.86 -8.18
N LEU A 366 7.77 -15.87 -8.82
CA LEU A 366 8.59 -14.69 -9.03
C LEU A 366 8.46 -14.27 -10.49
N GLU A 367 7.79 -13.15 -10.74
CA GLU A 367 7.68 -12.55 -12.07
C GLU A 367 8.64 -11.37 -12.19
N GLY A 368 9.45 -11.33 -13.26
CA GLY A 368 10.39 -10.25 -13.53
C GLY A 368 10.02 -9.47 -14.79
N ILE A 369 10.16 -8.14 -14.74
CA ILE A 369 9.92 -7.23 -15.86
C ILE A 369 11.04 -6.18 -15.94
N LEU A 370 11.56 -5.94 -17.15
CA LEU A 370 12.53 -4.88 -17.42
C LEU A 370 11.79 -3.58 -17.74
N LEU A 371 11.78 -2.65 -16.80
CA LEU A 371 11.29 -1.30 -16.99
C LEU A 371 12.35 -0.49 -17.74
N THR A 372 11.99 0.11 -18.87
CA THR A 372 12.87 0.94 -19.70
C THR A 372 12.34 2.37 -19.79
N HIS A 373 13.09 3.26 -20.42
CA HIS A 373 12.69 4.66 -20.58
C HIS A 373 11.23 4.83 -21.07
N LYS A 374 10.49 5.75 -20.45
CA LYS A 374 9.05 6.00 -20.67
C LYS A 374 8.11 4.86 -20.23
N THR A 375 8.59 3.99 -19.34
CA THR A 375 7.73 3.05 -18.62
C THR A 375 7.45 3.59 -17.21
N ARG A 376 6.20 3.49 -16.75
CA ARG A 376 5.80 3.71 -15.36
C ARG A 376 5.25 2.40 -14.79
N LEU A 377 5.80 1.93 -13.68
CA LEU A 377 5.22 0.87 -12.88
C LEU A 377 4.39 1.48 -11.76
N VAL A 378 3.14 1.04 -11.61
CA VAL A 378 2.27 1.30 -10.45
C VAL A 378 2.14 -0.03 -9.70
N MET A 379 2.92 -0.16 -8.63
CA MET A 379 2.97 -1.32 -7.77
C MET A 379 2.05 -1.10 -6.57
N GLY A 380 1.17 -2.07 -6.30
CA GLY A 380 0.31 -2.07 -5.13
C GLY A 380 1.10 -2.21 -3.82
N PRO A 381 0.46 -1.94 -2.69
CA PRO A 381 1.04 -2.10 -1.35
C PRO A 381 1.34 -3.57 -1.01
N ASP A 382 2.10 -3.78 0.07
CA ASP A 382 2.48 -5.10 0.62
C ASP A 382 2.99 -6.09 -0.44
N CYS A 383 3.81 -5.59 -1.37
CA CYS A 383 4.35 -6.36 -2.48
C CYS A 383 5.84 -6.68 -2.24
N PRO A 384 6.20 -7.93 -1.86
CA PRO A 384 7.60 -8.32 -1.75
C PRO A 384 8.27 -8.29 -3.13
N HIS A 385 9.35 -7.52 -3.24
CA HIS A 385 10.01 -7.27 -4.52
C HIS A 385 11.52 -7.09 -4.41
N TRP A 386 12.20 -7.27 -5.54
CA TRP A 386 13.64 -7.13 -5.73
C TRP A 386 13.90 -6.25 -6.95
N VAL A 387 15.04 -5.56 -6.95
CA VAL A 387 15.38 -4.65 -8.04
C VAL A 387 16.84 -4.80 -8.45
N TYR A 388 17.07 -5.05 -9.74
CA TYR A 388 18.40 -5.01 -10.34
C TYR A 388 18.52 -3.86 -11.34
N THR A 389 19.67 -3.19 -11.36
CA THR A 389 19.94 -2.03 -12.22
C THR A 389 20.93 -2.41 -13.32
N PRO A 390 20.47 -2.88 -14.49
CA PRO A 390 21.37 -3.29 -15.58
C PRO A 390 22.15 -2.13 -16.21
N PHE A 391 21.55 -0.95 -16.31
CA PHE A 391 22.17 0.25 -16.89
C PHE A 391 22.11 1.39 -15.88
N HIS A 392 23.03 2.36 -15.97
CA HIS A 392 22.92 3.58 -15.15
C HIS A 392 21.54 4.18 -15.34
N THR A 393 20.79 4.33 -14.25
CA THR A 393 19.37 4.66 -14.31
C THR A 393 19.01 5.73 -13.30
N ILE A 394 18.28 6.72 -13.78
CA ILE A 394 17.59 7.74 -12.99
C ILE A 394 16.11 7.39 -13.03
N CYS A 395 15.50 7.25 -11.85
CA CYS A 395 14.05 7.13 -11.73
C CYS A 395 13.48 8.32 -10.96
N SER A 396 12.24 8.70 -11.28
CA SER A 396 11.37 9.42 -10.34
C SER A 396 10.32 8.45 -9.84
N GLY A 397 9.87 8.64 -8.61
CA GLY A 397 8.85 7.82 -8.01
C GLY A 397 8.03 8.56 -6.98
N GLY A 398 7.08 7.82 -6.40
CA GLY A 398 6.24 8.31 -5.33
C GLY A 398 5.42 7.20 -4.70
N HIS A 399 4.90 7.46 -3.51
CA HIS A 399 4.04 6.55 -2.76
C HIS A 399 2.58 6.95 -3.00
N TYR A 400 1.66 6.01 -2.79
CA TYR A 400 0.22 6.29 -2.80
C TYR A 400 -0.55 5.34 -1.88
N ILE A 401 -1.78 5.71 -1.55
CA ILE A 401 -2.75 4.87 -0.83
C ILE A 401 -4.04 4.83 -1.65
N ALA A 402 -4.41 3.65 -2.13
CA ALA A 402 -5.66 3.46 -2.86
C ALA A 402 -6.76 2.91 -1.94
N SER A 403 -7.97 3.45 -2.02
CA SER A 403 -9.15 2.91 -1.33
C SER A 403 -9.35 1.44 -1.68
N SER A 404 -9.14 1.04 -2.94
CA SER A 404 -9.35 -0.33 -3.39
C SER A 404 -8.36 -1.37 -2.86
N THR A 405 -7.22 -0.92 -2.33
CA THR A 405 -6.17 -1.77 -1.74
C THR A 405 -5.96 -1.48 -0.27
N ILE A 406 -6.95 -0.91 0.43
CA ILE A 406 -6.76 -0.44 1.81
C ILE A 406 -6.49 -1.58 2.79
N GLN A 407 -6.99 -2.79 2.52
CA GLN A 407 -6.64 -3.99 3.28
C GLN A 407 -5.16 -4.32 3.13
N ASP A 408 -4.63 -4.33 1.91
CA ASP A 408 -3.22 -4.55 1.62
C ASP A 408 -2.35 -3.47 2.30
N THR A 409 -2.78 -2.20 2.28
CA THR A 409 -2.10 -1.12 3.01
C THR A 409 -2.05 -1.38 4.51
N MET A 410 -3.18 -1.75 5.13
CA MET A 410 -3.20 -2.11 6.54
C MET A 410 -2.24 -3.27 6.84
N ILE A 411 -2.22 -4.29 5.98
CA ILE A 411 -1.37 -5.48 6.16
C ILE A 411 0.11 -5.10 6.06
N GLY A 412 0.51 -4.39 5.00
CA GLY A 412 1.89 -3.94 4.80
C GLY A 412 2.37 -3.01 5.91
N LEU A 413 1.51 -2.11 6.40
CA LEU A 413 1.83 -1.23 7.53
C LEU A 413 2.08 -2.03 8.81
N ILE A 414 1.28 -3.06 9.10
CA ILE A 414 1.49 -3.94 10.25
C ILE A 414 2.81 -4.71 10.12
N HIS A 415 3.11 -5.26 8.95
CA HIS A 415 4.39 -5.95 8.72
C HIS A 415 5.59 -5.01 8.89
N ALA A 416 5.54 -3.83 8.27
CA ALA A 416 6.57 -2.81 8.41
C ALA A 416 6.73 -2.36 9.87
N PHE A 417 5.65 -2.20 10.63
CA PHE A 417 5.75 -1.86 12.05
C PHE A 417 6.37 -2.99 12.89
N MET A 418 6.00 -4.24 12.62
CA MET A 418 6.46 -5.39 13.42
C MET A 418 7.90 -5.81 13.09
N LEU A 419 8.35 -5.57 11.86
CA LEU A 419 9.63 -6.06 11.36
C LEU A 419 10.60 -4.94 10.97
N ASP A 420 10.12 -3.72 10.76
CA ASP A 420 10.89 -2.50 10.48
C ASP A 420 11.91 -2.69 9.35
N ASN A 421 13.17 -2.41 9.64
CA ASN A 421 14.34 -2.57 8.79
C ASN A 421 14.63 -4.01 8.32
N PHE A 422 13.94 -5.03 8.85
CA PHE A 422 14.05 -6.38 8.29
C PHE A 422 13.30 -6.53 6.97
N VAL A 423 12.17 -5.84 6.79
CA VAL A 423 11.33 -5.97 5.58
C VAL A 423 11.18 -4.68 4.80
N SER A 424 11.53 -3.51 5.35
CA SER A 424 11.43 -2.23 4.66
C SER A 424 12.73 -1.45 4.77
N ASN A 425 12.97 -0.55 3.81
CA ASN A 425 14.21 0.24 3.75
C ASN A 425 14.11 1.59 4.47
N THR A 426 12.91 2.02 4.85
CA THR A 426 12.65 3.35 5.41
C THR A 426 11.35 3.36 6.21
N ASN A 427 11.05 4.46 6.89
CA ASN A 427 9.79 4.71 7.57
C ASN A 427 9.36 6.15 7.27
N HIS A 428 8.14 6.30 6.76
CA HIS A 428 7.56 7.59 6.39
C HIS A 428 6.53 8.02 7.44
N THR A 429 6.98 8.23 8.67
CA THR A 429 6.11 8.61 9.79
C THR A 429 5.15 9.78 9.51
N PRO A 430 5.51 10.83 8.72
CA PRO A 430 4.58 11.90 8.35
C PRO A 430 3.33 11.45 7.58
N THR A 431 3.29 10.21 7.06
CA THR A 431 2.19 9.71 6.22
C THR A 431 0.94 9.32 7.01
N ARG A 432 1.01 9.21 8.34
CA ARG A 432 -0.18 8.95 9.20
C ARG A 432 -1.27 10.01 9.04
N ILE A 433 -0.89 11.26 8.75
CA ILE A 433 -1.85 12.33 8.46
C ILE A 433 -2.71 12.01 7.22
N LEU A 434 -2.17 11.29 6.23
CA LEU A 434 -2.89 10.91 5.03
C LEU A 434 -4.00 9.88 5.33
N LEU A 435 -3.76 8.98 6.29
CA LEU A 435 -4.79 8.08 6.80
C LEU A 435 -5.90 8.86 7.52
N CYS A 436 -5.54 9.87 8.32
CA CYS A 436 -6.53 10.77 8.93
C CYS A 436 -7.35 11.52 7.86
N ARG A 437 -6.71 12.00 6.78
CA ARG A 437 -7.42 12.63 5.65
C ARG A 437 -8.38 11.67 4.96
N LEU A 438 -7.99 10.41 4.77
CA LEU A 438 -8.88 9.39 4.21
C LEU A 438 -10.09 9.14 5.13
N ALA A 439 -9.90 9.15 6.46
CA ALA A 439 -11.01 9.02 7.41
C ALA A 439 -12.00 10.19 7.27
N SER A 440 -11.48 11.41 7.10
CA SER A 440 -12.31 12.59 6.83
C SER A 440 -13.01 12.51 5.47
N LEU A 441 -12.32 12.10 4.40
CA LEU A 441 -12.94 11.90 3.08
C LEU A 441 -14.12 10.91 3.17
N TYR A 442 -13.91 9.76 3.82
CA TYR A 442 -14.98 8.76 3.93
C TYR A 442 -16.11 9.25 4.83
N TYR A 443 -15.82 9.94 5.93
CA TYR A 443 -16.83 10.51 6.81
C TYR A 443 -17.69 11.55 6.08
N GLU A 444 -17.05 12.51 5.39
CA GLU A 444 -17.75 13.52 4.60
C GLU A 444 -18.57 12.88 3.47
N GLY A 445 -18.02 11.87 2.80
CA GLY A 445 -18.68 11.16 1.71
C GLY A 445 -19.88 10.31 2.14
N PHE A 446 -19.76 9.56 3.24
CA PHE A 446 -20.79 8.60 3.66
C PHE A 446 -21.74 9.14 4.72
N VAL A 447 -21.19 9.74 5.78
CA VAL A 447 -21.96 10.21 6.94
C VAL A 447 -22.61 11.54 6.62
N LYS A 448 -21.86 12.49 6.05
CA LYS A 448 -22.37 13.82 5.67
C LYS A 448 -22.95 13.88 4.25
N GLN A 449 -22.69 12.87 3.41
CA GLN A 449 -23.15 12.80 2.01
C GLN A 449 -22.75 14.02 1.17
N ARG A 450 -21.54 14.53 1.40
CA ARG A 450 -21.06 15.80 0.82
C ARG A 450 -20.73 15.72 -0.66
N TYR A 451 -20.27 14.57 -1.14
CA TYR A 451 -19.79 14.43 -2.51
C TYR A 451 -20.85 13.87 -3.44
N SER A 452 -21.09 14.58 -4.54
CA SER A 452 -21.93 14.09 -5.63
C SER A 452 -21.18 13.06 -6.50
N LYS A 453 -21.93 12.17 -7.17
CA LYS A 453 -21.38 11.15 -8.09
C LYS A 453 -20.58 11.69 -9.29
N HIS A 454 -20.59 13.00 -9.50
CA HIS A 454 -19.86 13.66 -10.60
C HIS A 454 -18.51 14.22 -10.14
N GLU A 455 -18.23 14.18 -8.84
CA GLU A 455 -16.97 14.64 -8.27
C GLU A 455 -15.96 13.49 -8.21
N ILE A 456 -14.70 13.80 -8.48
CA ILE A 456 -13.59 12.84 -8.36
C ILE A 456 -13.54 12.26 -6.95
N ALA A 457 -13.83 13.04 -5.91
CA ALA A 457 -13.85 12.56 -4.53
C ALA A 457 -14.81 11.37 -4.33
N HIS A 458 -15.95 11.34 -5.02
CA HIS A 458 -16.91 10.24 -4.94
C HIS A 458 -16.35 8.94 -5.53
N ALA A 459 -15.55 9.02 -6.59
CA ALA A 459 -14.95 7.86 -7.25
C ALA A 459 -13.96 7.08 -6.37
N HIS A 460 -13.50 7.69 -5.27
CA HIS A 460 -12.60 7.08 -4.30
C HIS A 460 -13.33 6.56 -3.05
N LEU A 461 -14.67 6.65 -3.00
CA LEU A 461 -15.48 6.03 -1.96
C LEU A 461 -15.73 4.55 -2.27
N PHE A 462 -15.88 3.73 -1.23
CA PHE A 462 -16.35 2.36 -1.36
C PHE A 462 -17.80 2.29 -1.91
N ASP A 463 -18.05 1.37 -2.83
CA ASP A 463 -19.34 1.22 -3.52
C ASP A 463 -20.38 0.38 -2.74
N PHE A 464 -19.89 -0.56 -1.93
CA PHE A 464 -20.64 -1.60 -1.21
C PHE A 464 -21.48 -2.50 -2.11
N GLU A 465 -21.01 -2.77 -3.33
CA GLU A 465 -21.66 -3.74 -4.24
C GLU A 465 -21.36 -5.20 -3.84
N ASN A 466 -20.21 -5.41 -3.20
CA ASN A 466 -19.78 -6.71 -2.71
C ASN A 466 -19.33 -6.63 -1.25
N PHE A 467 -19.28 -7.78 -0.58
CA PHE A 467 -18.88 -7.84 0.83
C PHE A 467 -17.40 -7.48 1.03
N CYS A 468 -16.55 -7.56 0.01
CA CYS A 468 -15.16 -7.13 0.10
C CYS A 468 -15.06 -5.63 0.39
N SER A 469 -15.89 -4.77 -0.23
CA SER A 469 -15.96 -3.33 0.09
C SER A 469 -16.38 -3.05 1.55
N VAL A 470 -17.21 -3.93 2.16
CA VAL A 470 -17.53 -3.86 3.60
C VAL A 470 -16.30 -4.17 4.44
N VAL A 471 -15.55 -5.21 4.08
CA VAL A 471 -14.30 -5.58 4.76
C VAL A 471 -13.22 -4.51 4.56
N ASP A 472 -13.14 -3.88 3.39
CA ASP A 472 -12.23 -2.76 3.13
C ASP A 472 -12.48 -1.62 4.12
N LEU A 473 -13.74 -1.15 4.26
CA LEU A 473 -14.06 -0.10 5.22
C LEU A 473 -13.85 -0.53 6.68
N MET A 474 -14.23 -1.76 7.06
CA MET A 474 -13.96 -2.26 8.42
C MET A 474 -12.47 -2.30 8.73
N SER A 475 -11.64 -2.76 7.78
CA SER A 475 -10.19 -2.87 7.95
C SER A 475 -9.55 -1.50 8.06
N PHE A 476 -9.99 -0.54 7.23
CA PHE A 476 -9.58 0.85 7.34
C PHE A 476 -9.96 1.45 8.70
N CYS A 477 -11.20 1.28 9.15
CA CYS A 477 -11.64 1.80 10.45
C CYS A 477 -10.83 1.19 11.60
N ASN A 478 -10.54 -0.12 11.55
CA ASN A 478 -9.68 -0.76 12.54
C ASN A 478 -8.26 -0.18 12.51
N LEU A 479 -7.68 0.04 11.32
CA LEU A 479 -6.37 0.68 11.17
C LEU A 479 -6.35 2.06 11.82
N ILE A 480 -7.39 2.88 11.62
CA ILE A 480 -7.52 4.20 12.25
C ILE A 480 -7.69 4.09 13.77
N ILE A 481 -8.46 3.13 14.26
CA ILE A 481 -8.58 2.85 15.71
C ILE A 481 -7.20 2.50 16.31
N PHE A 482 -6.40 1.71 15.59
CA PHE A 482 -5.05 1.36 15.99
C PHE A 482 -3.97 2.38 15.60
N ILE A 483 -4.31 3.58 15.10
CA ILE A 483 -3.32 4.48 14.49
C ILE A 483 -2.18 4.86 15.45
N ASN A 484 -2.47 5.14 16.72
CA ASN A 484 -1.43 5.37 17.73
C ASN A 484 -0.66 4.09 18.05
N VAL A 485 -1.35 2.95 18.13
CA VAL A 485 -0.74 1.65 18.45
C VAL A 485 0.31 1.26 17.41
N LEU A 486 0.10 1.66 16.14
CA LEU A 486 0.96 1.39 14.99
C LEU A 486 1.80 2.62 14.55
N ASP A 487 2.01 3.58 15.45
CA ASP A 487 2.92 4.71 15.28
C ASP A 487 4.21 4.46 16.06
N PHE A 488 5.36 4.59 15.41
CA PHE A 488 6.68 4.42 16.02
C PHE A 488 6.85 5.41 17.19
N LYS A 489 6.37 6.65 17.02
CA LYS A 489 6.48 7.72 18.02
C LYS A 489 5.80 7.38 19.34
N THR A 490 4.81 6.49 19.35
CA THR A 490 4.12 6.04 20.56
C THR A 490 5.05 5.32 21.53
N TYR A 491 6.10 4.68 21.01
CA TYR A 491 7.07 3.89 21.76
C TYR A 491 8.41 4.61 21.95
N MET A 492 8.44 5.89 21.59
CA MET A 492 9.58 6.77 21.75
C MET A 492 9.26 7.87 22.76
N TYR A 493 10.23 8.26 23.58
CA TYR A 493 10.14 9.44 24.46
C TYR A 493 10.41 10.72 23.66
N ASN A 494 11.39 10.65 22.74
CA ASN A 494 11.68 11.68 21.73
C ASN A 494 12.26 10.97 20.49
N THR A 495 12.75 11.71 19.50
CA THR A 495 13.30 11.16 18.24
C THR A 495 14.45 10.16 18.43
N TYR A 496 15.11 10.12 19.59
CA TYR A 496 16.32 9.31 19.82
C TYR A 496 16.19 8.29 20.96
N ILE A 497 15.27 8.53 21.91
CA ILE A 497 15.18 7.73 23.14
C ILE A 497 13.88 6.94 23.14
N THR A 498 13.95 5.62 23.32
CA THR A 498 12.77 4.76 23.44
C THR A 498 12.14 4.84 24.84
N VAL A 499 10.83 4.60 24.95
CA VAL A 499 10.11 4.67 26.25
C VAL A 499 10.57 3.66 27.29
N ASN A 500 11.26 2.60 26.86
CA ASN A 500 11.79 1.54 27.72
C ASN A 500 13.30 1.66 27.98
N ASN A 501 13.96 2.74 27.55
CA ASN A 501 15.38 2.97 27.80
C ASN A 501 15.63 3.49 29.23
N VAL A 502 15.61 2.56 30.20
CA VAL A 502 15.81 2.85 31.63
C VAL A 502 17.19 3.43 31.98
N LYS A 503 18.17 3.37 31.06
CA LYS A 503 19.51 3.93 31.30
C LYS A 503 19.57 5.43 31.03
N GLU A 504 18.81 5.89 30.04
CA GLU A 504 18.80 7.29 29.60
C GLU A 504 17.63 8.09 30.19
N LEU A 505 16.62 7.41 30.72
CA LEU A 505 15.46 8.03 31.35
C LEU A 505 15.61 8.07 32.87
N SER A 506 15.31 9.22 33.48
CA SER A 506 15.19 9.35 34.94
C SER A 506 13.94 8.61 35.45
N GLU A 507 13.93 8.24 36.73
CA GLU A 507 12.76 7.63 37.38
C GLU A 507 11.49 8.48 37.22
N GLU A 508 11.64 9.81 37.31
CA GLU A 508 10.56 10.78 37.11
C GLU A 508 9.97 10.69 35.69
N ARG A 509 10.82 10.55 34.66
CA ARG A 509 10.36 10.41 33.27
C ARG A 509 9.68 9.07 33.01
N LEU A 510 10.22 7.98 33.58
CA LEU A 510 9.57 6.67 33.52
C LEU A 510 8.18 6.70 34.17
N ALA A 511 8.07 7.35 35.33
CA ALA A 511 6.78 7.57 35.99
C ALA A 511 5.82 8.43 35.14
N ALA A 512 6.33 9.44 34.43
CA ALA A 512 5.51 10.26 33.53
C ALA A 512 5.00 9.48 32.32
N ILE A 513 5.85 8.64 31.70
CA ILE A 513 5.44 7.73 30.62
C ILE A 513 4.33 6.79 31.12
N GLU A 514 4.51 6.20 32.29
CA GLU A 514 3.55 5.25 32.85
C GLU A 514 2.22 5.90 33.23
N ALA A 515 2.26 7.04 33.93
CA ALA A 515 1.09 7.71 34.47
C ALA A 515 0.32 8.54 33.42
N PHE A 516 1.04 9.16 32.49
CA PHE A 516 0.49 10.14 31.54
C PHE A 516 0.61 9.71 30.09
N ASP A 517 1.08 8.50 29.80
CA ASP A 517 1.32 8.06 28.40
C ASP A 517 2.19 9.05 27.61
N PHE A 518 3.16 9.67 28.29
CA PHE A 518 4.04 10.65 27.67
C PHE A 518 4.96 9.97 26.65
N ASN A 519 4.94 10.42 25.40
CA ASN A 519 5.74 9.88 24.30
C ASN A 519 5.99 10.93 23.20
N ALA A 520 6.64 10.54 22.12
CA ALA A 520 7.08 11.41 21.04
C ALA A 520 5.97 11.79 20.05
N VAL A 521 4.73 11.30 20.22
CA VAL A 521 3.61 11.70 19.37
C VAL A 521 3.28 13.15 19.68
N HIS A 522 3.36 14.02 18.67
CA HIS A 522 3.11 15.43 18.83
C HIS A 522 1.67 15.67 19.34
N PRO A 523 1.42 16.65 20.25
CA PRO A 523 0.07 16.93 20.74
C PRO A 523 -0.96 17.15 19.62
N LYS A 524 -0.56 17.86 18.56
CA LYS A 524 -1.40 18.05 17.36
C LYS A 524 -1.78 16.73 16.68
N ASP A 525 -0.81 15.82 16.50
CA ASP A 525 -1.05 14.50 15.90
C ASP A 525 -2.02 13.68 16.76
N ARG A 526 -1.93 13.77 18.09
CA ARG A 526 -2.89 13.07 18.98
C ARG A 526 -4.32 13.57 18.79
N LEU A 527 -4.52 14.88 18.61
CA LEU A 527 -5.83 15.45 18.31
C LEU A 527 -6.36 14.98 16.96
N TRP A 528 -5.49 14.91 15.93
CA TRP A 528 -5.83 14.33 14.64
C TRP A 528 -6.24 12.87 14.76
N TYR A 529 -5.47 12.08 15.49
CA TYR A 529 -5.75 10.67 15.72
C TYR A 529 -7.07 10.46 16.48
N GLN A 530 -7.32 11.26 17.51
CA GLN A 530 -8.59 11.26 18.23
C GLN A 530 -9.77 11.59 17.30
N HIS A 531 -9.66 12.66 16.50
CA HIS A 531 -10.73 13.03 15.57
C HIS A 531 -10.99 11.91 14.54
N ALA A 532 -9.94 11.39 13.92
CA ALA A 532 -10.03 10.31 12.94
C ALA A 532 -10.61 9.02 13.53
N ARG A 533 -10.24 8.65 14.77
CA ARG A 533 -10.87 7.51 15.49
C ARG A 533 -12.37 7.71 15.67
N GLY A 534 -12.76 8.93 16.02
CA GLY A 534 -14.16 9.34 16.07
C GLY A 534 -14.92 9.08 14.79
N GLN A 535 -14.34 9.55 13.67
CA GLN A 535 -14.87 9.34 12.34
C GLN A 535 -14.92 7.85 11.98
N ALA A 536 -13.92 7.06 12.34
CA ALA A 536 -13.92 5.61 12.12
C ALA A 536 -15.07 4.91 12.85
N TYR A 537 -15.34 5.24 14.12
CA TYR A 537 -16.51 4.70 14.81
C TYR A 537 -17.82 5.15 14.15
N ALA A 538 -17.93 6.41 13.72
CA ALA A 538 -19.10 6.92 13.01
C ALA A 538 -19.34 6.22 11.66
N LEU A 539 -18.26 5.91 10.96
CA LEU A 539 -18.28 5.15 9.71
C LEU A 539 -18.75 3.71 9.93
N ILE A 540 -18.31 3.05 11.01
CA ILE A 540 -18.79 1.71 11.38
C ILE A 540 -20.30 1.74 11.73
N ASP A 541 -20.74 2.73 12.51
CA ASP A 541 -22.16 2.91 12.83
C ASP A 541 -23.00 3.14 11.56
N TRP A 542 -22.52 4.00 10.66
CA TRP A 542 -23.13 4.26 9.37
C TRP A 542 -23.19 3.00 8.50
N LEU A 543 -22.08 2.28 8.37
CA LEU A 543 -21.96 1.08 7.52
C LEU A 543 -23.05 0.06 7.87
N PHE A 544 -23.17 -0.32 9.13
CA PHE A 544 -24.14 -1.34 9.53
C PHE A 544 -25.60 -0.89 9.50
N LYS A 545 -25.84 0.42 9.39
CA LYS A 545 -27.17 1.01 9.16
C LYS A 545 -27.47 1.21 7.68
N SER A 546 -26.46 1.28 6.82
CA SER A 546 -26.59 1.53 5.38
C SER A 546 -26.57 0.27 4.51
N VAL A 547 -26.25 -0.90 5.08
CA VAL A 547 -26.24 -2.18 4.34
C VAL A 547 -26.99 -3.31 5.04
N ASP A 548 -27.53 -4.24 4.26
CA ASP A 548 -27.96 -5.57 4.70
C ASP A 548 -26.87 -6.60 4.39
N ILE A 549 -26.36 -7.28 5.43
CA ILE A 549 -25.38 -8.36 5.27
C ILE A 549 -26.10 -9.70 5.35
N ILE A 550 -25.89 -10.55 4.35
CA ILE A 550 -26.56 -11.84 4.21
C ILE A 550 -25.53 -12.95 4.42
N ASP A 551 -25.76 -13.85 5.38
CA ASP A 551 -24.91 -15.03 5.56
C ASP A 551 -25.28 -16.11 4.53
N LYS A 552 -24.41 -16.38 3.57
CA LYS A 552 -24.63 -17.37 2.50
C LYS A 552 -24.92 -18.77 3.04
N LYS A 553 -24.38 -19.14 4.21
CA LYS A 553 -24.59 -20.47 4.82
C LYS A 553 -26.03 -20.64 5.32
N THR A 554 -26.64 -19.56 5.83
CA THR A 554 -27.99 -19.62 6.41
C THR A 554 -29.05 -18.98 5.54
N ASN A 555 -28.63 -18.23 4.51
CA ASN A 555 -29.45 -17.39 3.66
C ASN A 555 -30.35 -16.43 4.45
N ARG A 556 -29.79 -15.83 5.50
CA ARG A 556 -30.49 -14.90 6.40
C ARG A 556 -29.66 -13.64 6.60
N THR A 557 -30.35 -12.52 6.73
CA THR A 557 -29.75 -11.25 7.15
C THR A 557 -29.14 -11.39 8.54
N VAL A 558 -27.90 -10.95 8.69
CA VAL A 558 -27.19 -10.84 9.96
C VAL A 558 -27.86 -9.73 10.78
N LYS A 559 -28.47 -10.09 11.91
CA LYS A 559 -29.28 -9.16 12.70
C LYS A 559 -28.48 -8.07 13.42
N ASP A 560 -27.28 -8.40 13.87
CA ASP A 560 -26.39 -7.51 14.61
C ASP A 560 -24.95 -7.66 14.07
N PRO A 561 -24.66 -7.14 12.87
CA PRO A 561 -23.34 -7.29 12.26
C PRO A 561 -22.25 -6.54 13.04
N HIS A 562 -22.61 -5.50 13.80
CA HIS A 562 -21.69 -4.79 14.67
C HIS A 562 -21.08 -5.74 15.72
N THR A 563 -21.92 -6.40 16.53
CA THR A 563 -21.45 -7.33 17.57
C THR A 563 -20.99 -8.68 17.02
N SER A 564 -21.58 -9.15 15.92
CA SER A 564 -21.30 -10.50 15.40
C SER A 564 -20.18 -10.58 14.36
N LEU A 565 -19.80 -9.48 13.72
CA LEU A 565 -18.76 -9.45 12.68
C LEU A 565 -17.60 -8.52 13.07
N TRP A 566 -17.89 -7.24 13.31
CA TRP A 566 -16.83 -6.24 13.51
C TRP A 566 -16.14 -6.35 14.88
N VAL A 567 -16.91 -6.50 15.96
CA VAL A 567 -16.32 -6.68 17.31
C VAL A 567 -15.36 -7.89 17.36
N PRO A 568 -15.73 -9.08 16.86
CA PRO A 568 -14.78 -10.20 16.75
C PRO A 568 -13.58 -9.88 15.87
N TYR A 569 -13.77 -9.15 14.77
CA TYR A 569 -12.69 -8.82 13.84
C TYR A 569 -11.64 -7.90 14.48
N ILE A 570 -12.04 -6.78 15.08
CA ILE A 570 -11.09 -5.86 15.72
C ILE A 570 -10.40 -6.51 16.93
N ALA A 571 -11.10 -7.36 17.68
CA ALA A 571 -10.53 -8.11 18.80
C ALA A 571 -9.51 -9.16 18.33
N GLN A 572 -9.81 -9.87 17.23
CA GLN A 572 -8.86 -10.78 16.58
C GLN A 572 -7.61 -10.03 16.11
N GLN A 573 -7.77 -8.86 15.51
CA GLN A 573 -6.67 -8.03 15.05
C GLN A 573 -5.77 -7.59 16.22
N ALA A 574 -6.34 -7.15 17.35
CA ALA A 574 -5.58 -6.84 18.57
C ALA A 574 -4.75 -8.04 19.06
N SER A 575 -5.38 -9.22 19.11
CA SER A 575 -4.71 -10.48 19.49
C SER A 575 -3.54 -10.82 18.58
N ALA A 576 -3.76 -10.73 17.27
CA ALA A 576 -2.76 -11.04 16.25
C ALA A 576 -1.60 -10.04 16.25
N LEU A 577 -1.84 -8.75 16.47
CA LEU A 577 -0.78 -7.75 16.65
C LEU A 577 0.15 -8.12 17.80
N LEU A 578 -0.42 -8.47 18.96
CA LEU A 578 0.38 -8.85 20.12
C LEU A 578 1.14 -10.16 19.89
N LEU A 579 0.49 -11.18 19.32
CA LEU A 579 1.15 -12.45 19.01
C LEU A 579 2.28 -12.26 18.00
N TYR A 580 2.09 -11.41 17.00
CA TYR A 580 3.13 -11.09 16.02
C TYR A 580 4.35 -10.49 16.72
N ARG A 581 4.17 -9.46 17.54
CA ARG A 581 5.25 -8.85 18.32
C ARG A 581 5.97 -9.88 19.20
N LYS A 582 5.24 -10.75 19.92
CA LYS A 582 5.84 -11.85 20.71
C LYS A 582 6.71 -12.78 19.84
N LYS A 583 6.23 -13.18 18.67
CA LYS A 583 6.98 -14.06 17.76
C LYS A 583 8.19 -13.35 17.16
N ALA A 584 8.05 -12.09 16.77
CA ALA A 584 9.13 -11.26 16.26
C ALA A 584 10.22 -11.05 17.33
N ASP A 585 9.85 -10.76 18.59
CA ASP A 585 10.76 -10.66 19.73
C ASP A 585 11.53 -11.98 19.94
N LYS A 586 10.82 -13.12 19.87
CA LYS A 586 11.44 -14.46 19.97
C LYS A 586 12.42 -14.73 18.83
N ALA A 587 12.10 -14.26 17.62
CA ALA A 587 12.97 -14.34 16.44
C ALA A 587 14.04 -13.23 16.41
N LYS A 588 14.08 -12.35 17.42
CA LYS A 588 15.01 -11.21 17.55
C LYS A 588 14.87 -10.14 16.44
N PHE A 589 13.70 -10.04 15.81
CA PHE A 589 13.40 -8.90 14.95
C PHE A 589 13.06 -7.71 15.83
N LYS A 590 13.71 -6.56 15.63
CA LYS A 590 13.48 -5.36 16.45
C LYS A 590 12.08 -4.78 16.25
N GLY A 591 11.65 -4.62 15.00
CA GLY A 591 10.47 -3.83 14.66
C GLY A 591 10.60 -2.38 15.13
N ALA A 592 9.46 -1.70 15.28
CA ALA A 592 9.42 -0.32 15.75
C ALA A 592 10.21 -0.11 17.06
N PRO A 593 11.12 0.89 17.14
CA PRO A 593 11.94 1.15 18.32
C PRO A 593 11.10 1.32 19.60
N GLY A 594 11.45 0.59 20.65
CA GLY A 594 10.75 0.63 21.94
C GLY A 594 9.43 -0.17 21.99
N SER A 595 8.96 -0.69 20.85
CA SER A 595 7.80 -1.56 20.77
C SER A 595 8.21 -2.99 21.15
N THR A 596 7.91 -3.36 22.39
CA THR A 596 8.05 -4.72 22.92
C THR A 596 6.66 -5.33 23.06
N ALA A 597 6.55 -6.65 23.22
CA ALA A 597 5.25 -7.26 23.52
C ALA A 597 4.54 -6.60 24.72
N ALA A 598 5.29 -6.17 25.75
CA ALA A 598 4.72 -5.52 26.93
C ALA A 598 4.20 -4.10 26.64
N THR A 599 5.01 -3.27 25.98
CA THR A 599 4.62 -1.88 25.66
C THR A 599 3.51 -1.85 24.61
N LEU A 600 3.55 -2.72 23.61
CA LEU A 600 2.47 -2.89 22.63
C LEU A 600 1.16 -3.32 23.31
N ASN A 601 1.21 -4.32 24.20
CA ASN A 601 0.03 -4.76 24.94
C ASN A 601 -0.59 -3.61 25.75
N ARG A 602 0.25 -2.81 26.44
CA ARG A 602 -0.22 -1.62 27.17
C ARG A 602 -0.97 -0.66 26.23
N GLN A 603 -0.42 -0.35 25.06
CA GLN A 603 -1.07 0.58 24.12
C GLN A 603 -2.38 0.03 23.54
N ILE A 604 -2.43 -1.28 23.25
CA ILE A 604 -3.68 -1.94 22.83
C ILE A 604 -4.75 -1.81 23.93
N LEU A 605 -4.40 -2.09 25.19
CA LEU A 605 -5.34 -1.99 26.31
C LEU A 605 -5.83 -0.56 26.53
N LEU A 606 -4.95 0.43 26.50
CA LEU A 606 -5.32 1.84 26.64
C LEU A 606 -6.24 2.34 25.51
N CYS A 607 -6.17 1.72 24.34
CA CYS A 607 -7.05 2.04 23.21
C CYS A 607 -8.51 1.67 23.50
N PHE A 608 -8.75 0.61 24.28
CA PHE A 608 -10.10 0.07 24.54
C PHE A 608 -10.58 0.17 25.99
N GLU A 609 -9.74 0.65 26.91
CA GLU A 609 -10.09 0.80 28.34
C GLU A 609 -11.34 1.67 28.54
N GLY A 610 -12.34 1.12 29.23
CA GLY A 610 -13.58 1.80 29.59
C GLY A 610 -14.63 1.90 28.48
N ILE A 611 -14.45 1.20 27.36
CA ILE A 611 -15.44 1.15 26.27
C ILE A 611 -15.94 -0.28 26.02
N PHE A 612 -17.02 -0.42 25.25
CA PHE A 612 -17.69 -1.72 25.01
C PHE A 612 -16.81 -2.78 24.30
N LEU A 613 -15.66 -2.38 23.76
CA LEU A 613 -14.69 -3.26 23.12
C LEU A 613 -13.67 -3.87 24.10
N GLU A 614 -13.59 -3.38 25.34
CA GLU A 614 -12.59 -3.82 26.32
C GLU A 614 -12.63 -5.33 26.56
N ASP A 615 -13.79 -5.86 26.95
CA ASP A 615 -13.95 -7.28 27.27
C ASP A 615 -13.68 -8.20 26.05
N PRO A 616 -14.26 -7.94 24.85
CA PRO A 616 -13.93 -8.72 23.65
C PRO A 616 -12.44 -8.73 23.31
N VAL A 617 -11.77 -7.56 23.38
CA VAL A 617 -10.34 -7.45 23.05
C VAL A 617 -9.50 -8.22 24.06
N ASN A 618 -9.77 -8.06 25.37
CA ASN A 618 -9.06 -8.78 26.42
C ASN A 618 -9.19 -10.30 26.25
N ALA A 619 -10.40 -10.79 25.97
CA ALA A 619 -10.65 -12.21 25.74
C ALA A 619 -9.95 -12.74 24.46
N ALA A 620 -9.90 -11.93 23.39
CA ALA A 620 -9.24 -12.33 22.15
C ALA A 620 -7.71 -12.36 22.30
N ILE A 621 -7.12 -11.45 23.07
CA ILE A 621 -5.67 -11.45 23.36
C ILE A 621 -5.22 -12.78 23.98
N GLU A 622 -6.03 -13.39 24.83
CA GLU A 622 -5.76 -14.71 25.42
C GLU A 622 -5.86 -15.86 24.40
N SER A 623 -6.55 -15.64 23.27
CA SER A 623 -6.80 -16.66 22.23
C SER A 623 -5.69 -16.77 21.19
N GLU A 624 -4.71 -15.86 21.20
CA GLU A 624 -3.51 -15.88 20.33
C GLU A 624 -3.81 -16.13 18.84
N HIS A 625 -4.58 -15.24 18.22
CA HIS A 625 -4.90 -15.32 16.80
C HIS A 625 -3.66 -15.09 15.91
N GLU A 626 -3.53 -15.84 14.81
CA GLU A 626 -2.36 -15.76 13.90
C GLU A 626 -2.59 -14.95 12.63
N VAL A 627 -3.81 -14.45 12.42
CA VAL A 627 -4.21 -13.71 11.21
C VAL A 627 -4.89 -12.42 11.66
N PHE A 628 -4.48 -11.28 11.10
CA PHE A 628 -5.01 -9.96 11.48
C PHE A 628 -5.95 -9.33 10.44
N THR A 629 -6.39 -10.10 9.44
CA THR A 629 -7.49 -9.73 8.51
C THR A 629 -8.78 -10.52 8.80
N PHE A 630 -9.88 -10.16 8.16
CA PHE A 630 -11.18 -10.80 8.32
C PHE A 630 -11.15 -12.25 7.81
N LEU A 631 -11.59 -13.22 8.62
CA LEU A 631 -11.38 -14.66 8.35
C LEU A 631 -12.33 -15.28 7.32
N GLU A 632 -13.55 -14.77 7.18
CA GLU A 632 -14.59 -15.39 6.34
C GLU A 632 -15.15 -14.42 5.27
N PRO A 633 -14.32 -13.72 4.46
CA PRO A 633 -14.80 -12.70 3.53
C PRO A 633 -15.76 -13.26 2.47
N LEU A 634 -15.64 -14.54 2.13
CA LEU A 634 -16.49 -15.20 1.13
C LEU A 634 -17.80 -15.76 1.71
N ARG A 635 -18.02 -15.69 3.03
CA ARG A 635 -19.22 -16.23 3.68
C ARG A 635 -20.44 -15.33 3.51
N TYR A 636 -20.23 -14.05 3.28
CA TYR A 636 -21.29 -13.05 3.31
C TYR A 636 -21.52 -12.45 1.92
N ASP A 637 -22.76 -12.02 1.68
CA ASP A 637 -23.12 -11.05 0.65
C ASP A 637 -23.56 -9.76 1.33
N VAL A 638 -23.64 -8.69 0.54
CA VAL A 638 -24.13 -7.39 0.98
C VAL A 638 -25.18 -6.86 0.02
N THR A 639 -26.12 -6.08 0.55
CA THR A 639 -27.04 -5.26 -0.24
C THR A 639 -27.02 -3.86 0.33
N ARG A 640 -26.61 -2.87 -0.46
CA ARG A 640 -26.66 -1.46 -0.09
C ARG A 640 -28.11 -0.98 -0.02
N LEU A 641 -28.44 -0.24 1.04
CA LEU A 641 -29.76 0.34 1.23
C LEU A 641 -29.81 1.77 0.68
N THR A 642 -31.01 2.18 0.27
CA THR A 642 -31.28 3.56 -0.19
C THR A 642 -31.34 4.57 0.95
N GLY A 643 -31.43 4.10 2.20
CA GLY A 643 -31.44 4.92 3.40
C GLY A 643 -30.98 4.13 4.63
N LEU A 644 -30.89 4.81 5.76
CA LEU A 644 -30.42 4.19 7.00
C LEU A 644 -31.56 3.42 7.71
N LYS A 645 -31.25 2.23 8.23
CA LYS A 645 -32.19 1.42 9.05
C LYS A 645 -32.59 2.10 10.37
N ALA A 646 -31.73 2.97 10.88
CA ALA A 646 -31.89 3.68 12.13
C ALA A 646 -31.11 5.00 12.07
N PRO A 647 -31.46 6.01 12.90
CA PRO A 647 -30.66 7.21 13.03
C PRO A 647 -29.22 6.91 13.42
N LEU A 648 -28.27 7.68 12.91
CA LEU A 648 -26.88 7.64 13.38
C LEU A 648 -26.81 8.04 14.85
N LEU A 649 -25.80 7.55 15.56
CA LEU A 649 -25.56 7.98 16.93
C LEU A 649 -25.10 9.45 16.91
N GLY A 650 -25.89 10.34 17.54
CA GLY A 650 -25.70 11.79 17.50
C GLY A 650 -24.62 12.28 18.48
N ARG A 651 -23.40 11.79 18.34
CA ARG A 651 -22.26 12.23 19.15
C ARG A 651 -21.15 12.71 18.24
N GLU A 652 -20.49 13.79 18.65
CA GLU A 652 -19.42 14.37 17.86
C GLU A 652 -18.25 13.40 17.71
N PRO A 653 -17.65 13.27 16.51
CA PRO A 653 -16.52 12.37 16.28
C PRO A 653 -15.42 12.55 17.32
N PHE A 654 -15.08 13.79 17.68
CA PHE A 654 -14.03 14.07 18.64
C PHE A 654 -14.23 13.39 20.00
N ASP A 655 -15.48 13.34 20.50
CA ASP A 655 -15.82 12.69 21.76
C ASP A 655 -15.78 11.15 21.67
N TRP A 656 -15.98 10.60 20.47
CA TRP A 656 -15.96 9.17 20.21
C TRP A 656 -14.55 8.59 20.18
N GLY A 657 -13.59 9.34 19.67
CA GLY A 657 -12.24 8.84 19.46
C GLY A 657 -11.29 8.98 20.65
N GLU A 658 -11.71 9.59 21.76
CA GLU A 658 -10.86 9.78 22.94
C GLU A 658 -10.59 8.45 23.66
N THR A 659 -9.32 8.03 23.70
CA THR A 659 -8.89 6.80 24.39
C THR A 659 -8.44 7.08 25.82
N ALA A 660 -8.21 6.04 26.62
CA ALA A 660 -7.60 6.21 27.94
C ALA A 660 -6.16 6.74 27.85
N ALA A 661 -5.43 6.43 26.76
CA ALA A 661 -4.12 7.00 26.48
C ALA A 661 -4.19 8.52 26.28
N ASP A 662 -5.16 9.00 25.51
CA ASP A 662 -5.35 10.45 25.26
C ASP A 662 -5.70 11.18 26.57
N LYS A 663 -6.63 10.64 27.36
CA LYS A 663 -6.99 11.18 28.68
C LYS A 663 -5.78 11.30 29.60
N LYS A 664 -4.94 10.26 29.64
CA LYS A 664 -3.69 10.25 30.41
C LYS A 664 -2.75 11.34 29.91
N PHE A 665 -2.55 11.46 28.61
CA PHE A 665 -1.70 12.48 27.98
C PHE A 665 -2.17 13.91 28.29
N HIS A 666 -3.44 14.21 28.06
CA HIS A 666 -4.02 15.53 28.36
C HIS A 666 -3.91 15.87 29.85
N SER A 667 -4.10 14.90 30.74
CA SER A 667 -3.93 15.11 32.18
C SER A 667 -2.48 15.44 32.59
N GLY A 668 -1.50 14.88 31.88
CA GLY A 668 -0.08 15.20 32.05
C GLY A 668 0.23 16.63 31.60
N ASN A 669 -0.31 17.04 30.45
CA ASN A 669 -0.11 18.38 29.89
C ASN A 669 -0.65 19.47 30.82
N ILE A 670 -1.85 19.29 31.37
CA ILE A 670 -2.44 20.22 32.36
C ILE A 670 -1.56 20.36 33.61
N LYS A 671 -0.85 19.29 33.99
CA LYS A 671 0.06 19.27 35.14
C LYS A 671 1.47 19.83 34.82
N GLY A 672 1.68 20.38 33.63
CA GLY A 672 2.94 21.02 33.24
C GLY A 672 4.03 20.07 32.76
N TRP A 673 3.68 18.84 32.36
CA TRP A 673 4.64 17.85 31.88
C TRP A 673 4.92 17.93 30.37
N ALA A 674 4.21 18.78 29.62
CA ALA A 674 4.38 18.91 28.17
C ALA A 674 5.30 20.05 27.72
N LEU A 675 5.81 19.88 26.49
CA LEU A 675 6.31 20.91 25.58
C LEU A 675 5.36 22.13 25.55
N SER A 676 5.90 23.33 25.32
CA SER A 676 5.25 24.64 25.52
C SER A 676 3.75 24.67 25.19
N SER A 677 2.95 25.19 26.14
CA SER A 677 1.49 25.35 26.05
C SER A 677 0.99 26.12 24.81
N GLU A 678 1.87 26.90 24.17
CA GLU A 678 1.58 27.72 23.00
C GLU A 678 1.12 26.87 21.79
N ASP A 679 1.69 25.67 21.57
CA ASP A 679 1.38 24.84 20.40
C ASP A 679 0.00 24.14 20.49
N ILE A 680 -0.48 23.87 21.72
CA ILE A 680 -1.76 23.18 21.96
C ILE A 680 -2.93 24.17 21.88
N GLU A 681 -2.74 25.37 22.42
CA GLU A 681 -3.76 26.41 22.45
C GLU A 681 -3.99 26.99 21.04
N GLU A 682 -2.93 27.18 20.24
CA GLU A 682 -3.03 27.60 18.84
C GLU A 682 -3.77 26.56 17.98
N ALA A 683 -3.48 25.27 18.14
CA ALA A 683 -4.15 24.21 17.39
C ALA A 683 -5.66 24.12 17.72
N TYR A 684 -6.04 24.29 18.99
CA TYR A 684 -7.44 24.24 19.42
C TYR A 684 -8.23 25.50 19.04
N LEU A 685 -7.65 26.69 19.22
CA LEU A 685 -8.32 27.95 18.91
C LEU A 685 -8.50 28.13 17.40
N THR A 686 -7.49 27.79 16.60
CA THR A 686 -7.59 27.82 15.13
C THR A 686 -8.66 26.86 14.62
N ALA A 687 -8.78 25.68 15.23
CA ALA A 687 -9.77 24.67 14.83
C ALA A 687 -11.22 25.10 15.16
N ARG A 688 -11.43 25.82 16.28
CA ARG A 688 -12.78 26.18 16.76
C ARG A 688 -13.32 27.49 16.20
N ASP A 689 -12.45 28.44 15.86
CA ASP A 689 -12.87 29.76 15.35
C ASP A 689 -13.14 29.77 13.83
N MET A 690 -12.95 28.64 13.14
CA MET A 690 -13.14 28.50 11.69
C MET A 690 -14.31 27.59 11.28
N GLU A 691 -15.14 27.13 12.22
CA GLU A 691 -16.41 26.48 11.83
C GLU A 691 -17.29 27.52 11.11
N PRO A 692 -17.75 27.25 9.87
CA PRO A 692 -18.71 28.13 9.21
C PRO A 692 -20.00 28.16 10.03
N GLU A 693 -20.56 29.34 10.26
CA GLU A 693 -21.89 29.49 10.87
C GLU A 693 -22.86 28.58 10.11
N GLU A 694 -23.53 27.66 10.82
CA GLU A 694 -24.50 26.73 10.24
C GLU A 694 -25.56 27.51 9.43
N GLU A 695 -25.48 27.49 8.10
CA GLU A 695 -26.60 27.95 7.27
C GLU A 695 -27.76 26.96 7.43
N GLU A 696 -28.91 27.46 7.91
CA GLU A 696 -30.13 26.67 8.10
C GLU A 696 -30.47 25.86 6.82
N PRO A 697 -30.88 24.59 6.96
CA PRO A 697 -31.16 23.73 5.82
C PRO A 697 -32.32 24.27 4.99
N VAL A 698 -32.02 24.61 3.73
CA VAL A 698 -33.02 24.99 2.73
C VAL A 698 -33.97 23.80 2.54
N LYS A 699 -35.24 23.98 2.95
CA LYS A 699 -36.31 23.00 2.73
C LYS A 699 -36.45 22.69 1.24
N ALA A 700 -36.15 21.45 0.86
CA ALA A 700 -36.42 20.94 -0.47
C ALA A 700 -37.93 21.04 -0.76
N VAL A 701 -38.29 21.82 -1.77
CA VAL A 701 -39.63 21.89 -2.34
C VAL A 701 -39.83 20.62 -3.17
N VAL A 702 -40.69 19.73 -2.70
CA VAL A 702 -41.18 18.58 -3.46
C VAL A 702 -42.08 19.12 -4.57
N GLN A 703 -41.65 19.01 -5.83
CA GLN A 703 -42.54 19.10 -6.98
C GLN A 703 -43.02 17.67 -7.30
N GLU A 704 -44.32 17.45 -7.14
CA GLU A 704 -45.02 16.28 -7.66
C GLU A 704 -45.09 16.40 -9.19
N GLU A 705 -44.46 15.48 -9.91
CA GLU A 705 -44.69 15.31 -11.35
C GLU A 705 -45.85 14.31 -11.53
N GLU A 706 -46.96 14.80 -12.08
CA GLU A 706 -48.06 13.99 -12.61
C GLU A 706 -47.64 13.39 -13.97
N GLU A 707 -47.72 12.07 -14.09
CA GLU A 707 -47.60 11.34 -15.36
C GLU A 707 -48.87 11.55 -16.21
N GLU A 708 -48.72 12.16 -17.39
CA GLU A 708 -49.72 12.08 -18.47
C GLU A 708 -49.18 11.21 -19.62
N GLU A 709 -49.96 10.17 -19.95
CA GLU A 709 -49.83 9.32 -21.13
C GLU A 709 -50.16 10.10 -22.41
N GLU A 710 -49.33 9.99 -23.46
CA GLU A 710 -49.79 10.23 -24.84
C GLU A 710 -49.22 9.20 -25.83
N GLU A 711 -50.15 8.54 -26.54
CA GLU A 711 -49.95 7.70 -27.72
C GLU A 711 -49.64 8.53 -29.00
N PRO A 712 -49.11 7.91 -30.07
CA PRO A 712 -48.52 8.63 -31.19
C PRO A 712 -49.47 8.80 -32.38
N GLU A 713 -49.40 9.96 -33.05
CA GLU A 713 -50.00 10.12 -34.39
C GLU A 713 -49.17 11.01 -35.34
N VAL A 714 -49.54 10.92 -36.61
CA VAL A 714 -48.69 10.91 -37.80
C VAL A 714 -48.79 12.21 -38.62
N ALA A 715 -47.62 12.68 -39.07
CA ALA A 715 -47.32 13.42 -40.32
C ALA A 715 -47.79 14.87 -40.56
N VAL A 716 -46.94 15.53 -41.38
CA VAL A 716 -47.21 16.52 -42.45
C VAL A 716 -46.54 17.90 -42.27
N ARG A 717 -45.55 18.18 -43.14
CA ARG A 717 -44.97 19.49 -43.53
C ARG A 717 -46.03 20.37 -44.24
N PRO A 718 -45.96 21.74 -44.31
CA PRO A 718 -44.79 22.48 -44.83
C PRO A 718 -44.54 23.96 -44.40
N SER A 719 -43.30 24.40 -44.65
CA SER A 719 -42.74 25.74 -44.98
C SER A 719 -43.46 27.07 -44.65
N LYS A 720 -42.71 28.07 -44.14
CA LYS A 720 -42.32 29.31 -44.88
C LYS A 720 -41.43 30.30 -44.07
N HIS A 721 -40.27 30.62 -44.67
CA HIS A 721 -39.58 31.92 -44.87
C HIS A 721 -39.37 32.97 -43.75
N ARG A 722 -38.08 33.29 -43.49
CA ARG A 722 -37.41 34.61 -43.73
C ARG A 722 -35.88 34.49 -43.48
N ARG A 723 -35.03 34.40 -44.51
CA ARG A 723 -34.25 35.44 -45.25
C ARG A 723 -33.12 36.19 -44.47
N THR A 724 -31.87 35.81 -44.80
CA THR A 724 -30.65 36.61 -45.19
C THR A 724 -30.00 37.57 -44.20
N LYS A 725 -28.65 37.70 -44.05
CA LYS A 725 -27.47 37.70 -44.98
C LYS A 725 -26.21 37.13 -44.25
N VAL A 726 -25.22 36.40 -44.81
CA VAL A 726 -24.41 36.45 -46.07
C VAL A 726 -23.21 37.43 -45.95
N ILE A 727 -21.97 36.98 -45.61
CA ILE A 727 -20.79 36.59 -46.46
C ILE A 727 -19.59 37.57 -46.17
N PRO A 728 -18.28 37.34 -46.49
CA PRO A 728 -17.44 36.15 -46.78
C PRO A 728 -16.08 36.07 -46.02
N SER A 729 -15.45 34.88 -46.04
CA SER A 729 -13.98 34.69 -46.16
C SER A 729 -13.57 34.65 -47.64
N PRO A 730 -12.32 34.96 -48.08
CA PRO A 730 -11.32 33.89 -48.38
C PRO A 730 -9.84 34.42 -48.40
N PRO A 731 -8.82 33.77 -49.02
CA PRO A 731 -8.63 32.37 -49.48
C PRO A 731 -7.31 31.71 -48.98
N ALA A 732 -7.15 30.44 -49.40
CA ALA A 732 -6.02 29.54 -49.17
C ALA A 732 -4.94 29.52 -50.30
N SER A 733 -3.84 28.79 -50.01
CA SER A 733 -2.88 28.07 -50.89
C SER A 733 -1.63 28.83 -51.36
N PRO A 734 -0.48 28.17 -51.73
CA PRO A 734 -0.31 26.73 -52.03
C PRO A 734 0.98 26.04 -51.49
N SER A 735 1.03 24.74 -51.79
CA SER A 735 2.11 23.74 -51.68
C SER A 735 3.33 23.98 -52.57
N VAL A 736 4.54 23.57 -52.12
CA VAL A 736 5.65 23.09 -52.99
C VAL A 736 6.47 22.00 -52.27
N SER A 737 6.79 20.93 -53.01
CA SER A 737 7.71 19.83 -52.72
C SER A 737 9.12 20.07 -53.27
N SER A 738 10.16 19.48 -52.67
CA SER A 738 11.31 18.74 -53.29
C SER A 738 12.68 18.93 -52.58
N GLU A 739 13.32 17.77 -52.37
CA GLU A 739 14.77 17.40 -52.29
C GLU A 739 15.85 18.48 -52.13
N VAL A 740 16.71 18.34 -51.11
CA VAL A 740 18.09 17.75 -51.12
C VAL A 740 18.40 17.23 -49.71
#